data_AF-A0A4U9EQK2-F1
#
_entry.id   AF-A0A4U9EQK2-F1
#
_cell.length_a   1.000
_cell.length_b   1.000
_cell.length_c   1.000
_cell.angle_alpha   90.00
_cell.angle_beta   90.00
_cell.angle_gamma   90.00
#
_symmetry.space_group_name_H-M   'P 1'
#
loop_
_entity.id
_entity.type
_entity.pdbx_description
1 polymer ?
#
loop_
_entity_poly.entity_id
_entity_poly.type
_entity_poly.pdbx_seq_one_letter_code
_entity_poly.pdbx_strand_id
1 'polypeptide(L)'
;MSLTTDPDPSDGCPAFIPLEANPELMTTLIHKLGVSDALEIHDVYSLTEPEMLAFIPRPALALLLVFPISAVYESQRMAEDSLVDEYKGKGDTEPVLWWPQTIRNACGLMGLLHAVTNGNARNFIEEGSTLDKVIKKSMPLDARGRAKVLESTPELATAHKEAATQGDTPAPAAEDDVELHYVCFAKGTDNGLWELDGRRKGPIRRGDLDDNEDVLSSKGLALGALKFLEREGADLRFSAVALAGITKHHEYVSIPFADTNANNPGIARWLLRKGTEHTGLVLGNDASGKTTFLYKLLLGEIVQTIPTIGFNVETLECPDGDKITLWDIGGCDMIRPLTRHYMLKDRFVIFIQSCEDLEPDRIEFSMEYLRMAMEMMESFEAKNLFILFNKQDHLSPENAASIVRDLKSQIEKEIKPYENKLDIRILDYPGLSALNGTHLHAAMEEIRMALKPTKPTPNVKAEIEQKVKGPSEDDLVNRIRQENATSVDAQTFWKRFLDGSLESWDHYTHLRAGFFVLRDCFARGVGVLGCADEFMAHLNRLREGDPERFRNTAHRTMTIFWLQQIQVAAIEYQANNSPGKFPGQEKYADILFSAPHLMNSGLWRAYYTKDSLFTPQAKENWHLPDIQPLPTISQVTSRPPQKISGNDADRLPRFAFSVVQKTLSSQLRRGGIVKQAFEALQSSTMRLRATDSSIPPYSETQAYFWIQIIHAYLRSLQVQVSGSLTFEAFKSLFDVKGDEWRQYYSQSVWESIPARMSFVNPDKKALPNVFGMPSQARMDMARTQMVNAISHRFAEPLDMPPREDLDFLAAVLIDEAKLMPESELNVASHASLLRYLFNRLSGKSEGSATSRASSTAMEVAQRVGLTQSMFWVQRVQIEVARNKDVGGFEEFVKGNSYLAFEDLPFVYYSPQLWESAEARGAYVPPDRRAVSSIVGGRM
;
A
#
# COMPACT_ATOMS: atom_id res chain seq x y z
N MET A 1 42.94 -25.77 -8.54
CA MET A 1 44.03 -24.91 -8.03
C MET A 1 43.37 -23.66 -7.47
N SER A 2 43.85 -23.14 -6.34
CA SER A 2 43.18 -22.14 -5.49
C SER A 2 41.78 -22.52 -5.00
N LEU A 3 41.61 -22.52 -3.68
CA LEU A 3 40.30 -22.44 -3.00
C LEU A 3 40.21 -21.04 -2.41
N THR A 4 40.08 -20.06 -3.30
CA THR A 4 39.92 -18.64 -2.98
C THR A 4 38.63 -18.18 -3.62
N THR A 5 37.57 -18.11 -2.82
CA THR A 5 36.27 -17.52 -3.17
C THR A 5 36.23 -16.00 -2.97
N ASP A 6 37.41 -15.42 -2.71
CA ASP A 6 37.64 -13.99 -2.58
C ASP A 6 37.09 -13.25 -3.81
N PRO A 7 36.18 -12.27 -3.64
CA PRO A 7 35.56 -11.57 -4.75
C PRO A 7 36.46 -10.50 -5.39
N ASP A 8 37.57 -10.14 -4.76
CA ASP A 8 38.36 -8.96 -5.08
C ASP A 8 39.54 -9.20 -6.06
N PRO A 9 40.12 -8.11 -6.61
CA PRO A 9 41.38 -8.15 -7.35
C PRO A 9 42.56 -8.62 -6.48
N SER A 10 43.50 -9.34 -7.09
CA SER A 10 44.67 -9.94 -6.41
C SER A 10 45.55 -8.95 -5.64
N ASP A 11 46.14 -9.42 -4.54
CA ASP A 11 47.15 -8.74 -3.69
C ASP A 11 47.96 -7.65 -4.40
N GLY A 12 47.81 -6.40 -3.95
CA GLY A 12 48.53 -5.22 -4.45
C GLY A 12 47.74 -4.29 -5.37
N CYS A 13 46.48 -4.62 -5.69
CA CYS A 13 45.54 -3.67 -6.30
C CYS A 13 45.09 -2.57 -5.32
N PRO A 14 44.63 -1.40 -5.81
CA PRO A 14 44.06 -0.36 -4.95
C PRO A 14 42.77 -0.86 -4.26
N ALA A 15 42.55 -0.44 -3.02
CA ALA A 15 41.36 -0.77 -2.24
C ALA A 15 40.58 0.51 -1.89
N PHE A 16 39.26 0.49 -2.05
CA PHE A 16 38.35 1.58 -1.68
C PHE A 16 37.48 1.17 -0.48
N ILE A 17 36.96 2.14 0.26
CA ILE A 17 35.96 1.88 1.31
C ILE A 17 34.68 1.37 0.61
N PRO A 18 34.09 0.24 1.06
CA PRO A 18 32.79 -0.25 0.58
C PRO A 18 31.71 0.84 0.61
N LEU A 19 30.90 0.94 -0.44
CA LEU A 19 29.88 1.97 -0.55
C LEU A 19 28.55 1.48 0.04
N GLU A 20 28.01 2.21 1.02
CA GLU A 20 26.69 1.94 1.60
C GLU A 20 25.57 2.17 0.58
N ALA A 21 24.47 1.41 0.70
CA ALA A 21 23.31 1.48 -0.18
C ALA A 21 22.34 2.60 0.21
N ASN A 22 22.88 3.79 0.52
CA ASN A 22 22.14 4.96 0.96
C ASN A 22 21.92 5.93 -0.23
N PRO A 23 20.67 6.27 -0.61
CA PRO A 23 20.39 7.12 -1.76
C PRO A 23 20.98 8.54 -1.68
N GLU A 24 21.06 9.15 -0.50
CA GLU A 24 21.53 10.54 -0.31
C GLU A 24 23.05 10.63 -0.49
N LEU A 25 23.78 9.67 0.08
CA LEU A 25 25.21 9.45 -0.10
C LEU A 25 25.55 9.21 -1.58
N MET A 26 24.80 8.32 -2.23
CA MET A 26 25.00 8.00 -3.65
C MET A 26 24.66 9.19 -4.57
N THR A 27 23.62 9.96 -4.25
CA THR A 27 23.24 11.19 -4.96
C THR A 27 24.33 12.25 -4.85
N THR A 28 24.80 12.51 -3.63
CA THR A 28 25.92 13.44 -3.34
C THR A 28 27.18 13.07 -4.13
N LEU A 29 27.50 11.77 -4.23
CA LEU A 29 28.64 11.27 -5.00
C LEU A 29 28.49 11.55 -6.51
N ILE A 30 27.32 11.27 -7.12
CA ILE A 30 27.13 11.50 -8.56
C ILE A 30 27.09 13.00 -8.91
N HIS A 31 26.50 13.84 -8.05
CA HIS A 31 26.53 15.30 -8.21
C HIS A 31 27.95 15.85 -8.12
N LYS A 32 28.74 15.40 -7.13
CA LYS A 32 30.16 15.79 -7.00
C LYS A 32 31.05 15.34 -8.17
N LEU A 33 30.67 14.27 -8.87
CA LEU A 33 31.34 13.84 -10.10
C LEU A 33 30.88 14.62 -11.35
N GLY A 34 29.76 15.35 -11.26
CA GLY A 34 29.20 16.24 -12.27
C GLY A 34 28.03 15.65 -13.05
N VAL A 35 27.17 14.86 -12.40
CA VAL A 35 25.80 14.63 -12.86
C VAL A 35 24.92 15.77 -12.36
N SER A 36 24.06 16.30 -13.22
CA SER A 36 23.16 17.41 -12.89
C SER A 36 22.13 17.02 -11.82
N ASP A 37 21.85 17.96 -10.91
CA ASP A 37 20.81 17.94 -9.87
C ASP A 37 19.42 17.47 -10.35
N ALA A 38 19.15 17.54 -11.65
CA ALA A 38 17.93 17.04 -12.27
C ALA A 38 17.71 15.52 -12.12
N LEU A 39 18.74 14.75 -11.74
CA LEU A 39 18.65 13.34 -11.36
C LEU A 39 19.07 13.12 -9.90
N GLU A 40 18.36 12.23 -9.22
CA GLU A 40 18.66 11.76 -7.87
C GLU A 40 18.54 10.22 -7.79
N ILE A 41 19.16 9.61 -6.79
CA ILE A 41 18.99 8.18 -6.47
C ILE A 41 17.80 8.05 -5.49
N HIS A 42 16.97 7.03 -5.70
CA HIS A 42 15.77 6.73 -4.91
C HIS A 42 15.85 5.33 -4.31
N ASP A 43 15.31 5.13 -3.10
CA ASP A 43 15.04 3.80 -2.57
C ASP A 43 14.02 3.03 -3.41
N VAL A 44 14.22 1.71 -3.56
CA VAL A 44 13.25 0.79 -4.18
C VAL A 44 12.68 -0.15 -3.12
N TYR A 45 11.77 0.39 -2.29
CA TYR A 45 11.15 -0.33 -1.16
C TYR A 45 10.46 -1.66 -1.52
N SER A 46 10.08 -1.85 -2.78
CA SER A 46 9.69 -3.17 -3.32
C SER A 46 9.94 -3.21 -4.83
N LEU A 47 10.41 -4.37 -5.30
CA LEU A 47 10.58 -4.68 -6.74
C LEU A 47 9.37 -5.40 -7.34
N THR A 48 8.33 -5.67 -6.54
CA THR A 48 7.15 -6.45 -6.95
C THR A 48 5.82 -5.75 -6.73
N GLU A 49 5.74 -4.78 -5.82
CA GLU A 49 4.50 -4.04 -5.51
C GLU A 49 4.37 -2.76 -6.36
N PRO A 50 3.37 -2.65 -7.27
CA PRO A 50 3.27 -1.52 -8.18
C PRO A 50 3.06 -0.16 -7.49
N GLU A 51 2.43 -0.16 -6.31
CA GLU A 51 2.18 1.05 -5.52
C GLU A 51 3.48 1.59 -4.90
N MET A 52 4.39 0.70 -4.47
CA MET A 52 5.71 1.09 -3.97
C MET A 52 6.63 1.55 -5.13
N LEU A 53 6.56 0.89 -6.29
CA LEU A 53 7.26 1.30 -7.52
C LEU A 53 6.73 2.60 -8.14
N ALA A 54 5.59 3.13 -7.67
CA ALA A 54 5.00 4.38 -8.13
C ALA A 54 5.54 5.62 -7.39
N PHE A 55 6.25 5.45 -6.26
CA PHE A 55 6.93 6.56 -5.58
C PHE A 55 8.14 7.08 -6.36
N ILE A 56 8.78 6.23 -7.17
CA ILE A 56 9.98 6.55 -7.95
C ILE A 56 9.56 7.27 -9.24
N PRO A 57 10.04 8.51 -9.51
CA PRO A 57 9.72 9.25 -10.72
C PRO A 57 10.09 8.48 -12.00
N ARG A 58 9.27 8.61 -13.04
CA ARG A 58 9.41 7.85 -14.29
C ARG A 58 9.76 8.78 -15.46
N PRO A 59 10.66 8.40 -16.37
CA PRO A 59 11.32 7.09 -16.47
C PRO A 59 12.46 6.89 -15.46
N ALA A 60 12.53 5.70 -14.88
CA ALA A 60 13.68 5.25 -14.10
C ALA A 60 14.81 4.81 -15.03
N LEU A 61 15.97 5.46 -14.96
CA LEU A 61 17.03 5.36 -15.96
C LEU A 61 17.96 4.17 -15.73
N ALA A 62 18.23 3.85 -14.46
CA ALA A 62 19.03 2.72 -14.03
C ALA A 62 18.57 2.20 -12.66
N LEU A 63 18.87 0.93 -12.37
CA LEU A 63 18.56 0.24 -11.12
C LEU A 63 19.84 -0.43 -10.63
N LEU A 64 20.26 -0.14 -9.40
CA LEU A 64 21.33 -0.87 -8.72
C LEU A 64 20.69 -1.85 -7.73
N LEU A 65 21.19 -3.08 -7.71
CA LEU A 65 20.82 -4.12 -6.75
C LEU A 65 22.07 -4.49 -5.96
N VAL A 66 22.00 -4.48 -4.62
CA VAL A 66 23.01 -5.02 -3.72
C VAL A 66 22.49 -6.28 -3.03
N PHE A 67 23.32 -7.32 -2.95
CA PHE A 67 22.95 -8.64 -2.42
C PHE A 67 24.21 -9.42 -1.97
N PRO A 68 24.08 -10.46 -1.13
CA PRO A 68 25.22 -11.26 -0.70
C PRO A 68 25.76 -12.17 -1.80
N ILE A 69 27.08 -12.27 -1.90
CA ILE A 69 27.82 -13.15 -2.80
C ILE A 69 27.73 -14.59 -2.28
N SER A 70 26.69 -15.32 -2.64
CA SER A 70 26.60 -16.74 -2.28
C SER A 70 27.50 -17.62 -3.17
N ALA A 71 27.80 -18.83 -2.68
CA ALA A 71 28.46 -19.85 -3.50
C ALA A 71 27.60 -20.31 -4.70
N VAL A 72 26.28 -20.09 -4.65
CA VAL A 72 25.36 -20.37 -5.77
C VAL A 72 25.51 -19.29 -6.84
N TYR A 73 25.54 -18.01 -6.43
CA TYR A 73 25.80 -16.87 -7.30
C TYR A 73 27.12 -17.03 -8.04
N GLU A 74 28.24 -17.21 -7.33
CA GLU A 74 29.55 -17.34 -7.95
C GLU A 74 29.67 -18.54 -8.89
N SER A 75 29.11 -19.70 -8.51
CA SER A 75 29.12 -20.88 -9.38
C SER A 75 28.35 -20.64 -10.68
N GLN A 76 27.22 -19.93 -10.64
CA GLN A 76 26.46 -19.54 -11.84
C GLN A 76 27.14 -18.44 -12.64
N ARG A 77 27.71 -17.42 -11.98
CA ARG A 77 28.46 -16.32 -12.62
C ARG A 77 29.65 -16.87 -13.39
N MET A 78 30.45 -17.73 -12.76
CA MET A 78 31.56 -18.44 -13.42
C MET A 78 31.09 -19.33 -14.57
N ALA A 79 29.90 -19.93 -14.49
CA ALA A 79 29.34 -20.73 -15.58
C ALA A 79 28.86 -19.86 -16.77
N GLU A 80 28.10 -18.78 -16.52
CA GLU A 80 27.71 -17.79 -17.55
C GLU A 80 28.96 -17.22 -18.23
N ASP A 81 29.94 -16.75 -17.44
CA ASP A 81 31.19 -16.17 -17.94
C ASP A 81 32.08 -17.21 -18.65
N SER A 82 32.00 -18.51 -18.32
CA SER A 82 32.79 -19.55 -19.03
C SER A 82 32.43 -19.69 -20.51
N LEU A 83 31.20 -19.30 -20.89
CA LEU A 83 30.65 -19.44 -22.24
C LEU A 83 30.95 -18.24 -23.15
N VAL A 84 31.57 -17.18 -22.64
CA VAL A 84 31.83 -15.92 -23.38
C VAL A 84 33.32 -15.53 -23.38
N ASP A 85 33.71 -14.81 -24.42
CA ASP A 85 35.02 -14.16 -24.55
C ASP A 85 35.14 -12.90 -23.66
N GLU A 86 36.36 -12.43 -23.39
CA GLU A 86 36.57 -11.08 -22.83
C GLU A 86 35.98 -10.00 -23.76
N TYR A 87 35.33 -9.00 -23.18
CA TYR A 87 34.71 -7.90 -23.92
C TYR A 87 35.75 -7.01 -24.62
N LYS A 88 35.56 -6.80 -25.93
CA LYS A 88 36.49 -6.10 -26.83
C LYS A 88 35.88 -4.85 -27.47
N GLY A 89 34.76 -4.36 -26.93
CA GLY A 89 34.12 -3.11 -27.37
C GLY A 89 35.00 -1.88 -27.10
N LYS A 90 34.92 -0.90 -28.00
CA LYS A 90 35.51 0.44 -27.86
C LYS A 90 34.89 1.44 -28.86
N GLY A 91 34.84 2.71 -28.48
CA GLY A 91 34.35 3.83 -29.31
C GLY A 91 32.84 4.08 -29.21
N ASP A 92 32.42 5.29 -29.61
CA ASP A 92 31.07 5.84 -29.41
C ASP A 92 29.90 5.07 -30.05
N THR A 93 30.17 3.98 -30.78
CA THR A 93 29.16 3.07 -31.35
C THR A 93 28.74 1.93 -30.43
N GLU A 94 29.31 1.84 -29.22
CA GLU A 94 28.86 0.85 -28.21
C GLU A 94 27.47 1.19 -27.64
N PRO A 95 26.60 0.18 -27.39
CA PRO A 95 25.28 0.40 -26.80
C PRO A 95 25.33 0.78 -25.31
N VAL A 96 26.43 0.40 -24.64
CA VAL A 96 26.74 0.72 -23.24
C VAL A 96 28.24 0.93 -23.05
N LEU A 97 28.61 1.84 -22.15
CA LEU A 97 29.97 2.04 -21.64
C LEU A 97 30.13 1.25 -20.34
N TRP A 98 31.08 0.30 -20.34
CA TRP A 98 31.35 -0.61 -19.23
C TRP A 98 32.83 -0.61 -18.86
N TRP A 99 33.11 -0.73 -17.55
CA TRP A 99 34.43 -0.86 -16.95
C TRP A 99 34.50 -2.16 -16.12
N PRO A 100 35.56 -2.98 -16.26
CA PRO A 100 35.84 -4.05 -15.31
C PRO A 100 36.31 -3.47 -13.97
N GLN A 101 35.99 -4.15 -12.87
CA GLN A 101 36.42 -3.78 -11.53
C GLN A 101 37.84 -4.29 -11.28
N THR A 102 38.79 -3.37 -11.14
CA THR A 102 40.20 -3.64 -10.77
C THR A 102 40.60 -3.04 -9.43
N ILE A 103 39.65 -2.41 -8.72
CA ILE A 103 39.80 -1.81 -7.41
C ILE A 103 39.01 -2.67 -6.41
N ARG A 104 39.66 -3.09 -5.31
CA ARG A 104 39.05 -3.86 -4.21
C ARG A 104 37.92 -3.05 -3.56
N ASN A 105 36.81 -3.71 -3.22
CA ASN A 105 35.63 -3.13 -2.56
C ASN A 105 34.92 -1.97 -3.32
N ALA A 106 35.30 -1.67 -4.57
CA ALA A 106 34.73 -0.55 -5.34
C ALA A 106 33.38 -0.85 -6.04
N CYS A 107 32.74 -1.99 -5.79
CA CYS A 107 31.57 -2.47 -6.55
C CYS A 107 30.41 -1.46 -6.61
N GLY A 108 30.10 -0.75 -5.50
CA GLY A 108 29.07 0.29 -5.48
C GLY A 108 29.40 1.50 -6.37
N LEU A 109 30.66 1.91 -6.44
CA LEU A 109 31.12 2.95 -7.37
C LEU A 109 31.00 2.49 -8.82
N MET A 110 31.39 1.24 -9.12
CA MET A 110 31.23 0.67 -10.45
C MET A 110 29.75 0.66 -10.86
N GLY A 111 28.86 0.26 -9.94
CA GLY A 111 27.40 0.30 -10.14
C GLY A 111 26.87 1.70 -10.43
N LEU A 112 27.32 2.73 -9.69
CA LEU A 112 26.93 4.12 -9.95
C LEU A 112 27.46 4.65 -11.28
N LEU A 113 28.74 4.44 -11.59
CA LEU A 113 29.31 4.84 -12.88
C LEU A 113 28.57 4.16 -14.05
N HIS A 114 28.26 2.87 -13.92
CA HIS A 114 27.44 2.15 -14.88
C HIS A 114 26.01 2.71 -14.98
N ALA A 115 25.40 3.17 -13.89
CA ALA A 115 24.08 3.79 -13.90
C ALA A 115 24.05 5.15 -14.61
N VAL A 116 24.95 6.07 -14.24
CA VAL A 116 24.89 7.47 -14.72
C VAL A 116 25.47 7.68 -16.11
N THR A 117 26.42 6.84 -16.55
CA THR A 117 27.09 7.04 -17.86
C THR A 117 26.44 6.28 -19.03
N ASN A 118 25.31 5.62 -18.79
CA ASN A 118 24.60 4.82 -19.78
C ASN A 118 23.18 5.35 -20.08
N GLY A 119 22.64 4.93 -21.22
CA GLY A 119 21.29 5.31 -21.66
C GLY A 119 21.06 6.82 -21.67
N ASN A 120 19.87 7.22 -21.24
CA ASN A 120 19.49 8.63 -21.15
C ASN A 120 20.16 9.37 -19.97
N ALA A 121 20.68 8.67 -18.95
CA ALA A 121 21.35 9.30 -17.82
C ALA A 121 22.64 10.03 -18.23
N ARG A 122 23.34 9.49 -19.24
CA ARG A 122 24.55 10.11 -19.83
C ARG A 122 24.32 11.55 -20.31
N ASN A 123 23.09 11.91 -20.68
CA ASN A 123 22.73 13.26 -21.15
C ASN A 123 22.66 14.31 -20.05
N PHE A 124 22.70 13.90 -18.77
CA PHE A 124 22.68 14.78 -17.60
C PHE A 124 24.06 15.03 -17.00
N ILE A 125 25.13 14.59 -17.67
CA ILE A 125 26.52 14.79 -17.24
C ILE A 125 27.02 16.14 -17.76
N GLU A 126 27.50 17.00 -16.87
CA GLU A 126 27.95 18.35 -17.21
C GLU A 126 29.26 18.33 -18.00
N GLU A 127 29.36 19.14 -19.07
CA GLU A 127 30.59 19.22 -19.86
C GLU A 127 31.74 19.84 -19.06
N GLY A 128 32.91 19.21 -19.11
CA GLY A 128 34.08 19.62 -18.33
C GLY A 128 34.07 19.12 -16.89
N SER A 129 33.06 18.37 -16.45
CA SER A 129 33.04 17.68 -15.16
C SER A 129 34.15 16.62 -15.02
N THR A 130 34.32 16.06 -13.81
CA THR A 130 35.20 14.91 -13.58
C THR A 130 34.74 13.71 -14.40
N LEU A 131 33.43 13.43 -14.41
CA LEU A 131 32.85 12.30 -15.10
C LEU A 131 32.91 12.42 -16.63
N ASP A 132 32.64 13.60 -17.19
CA ASP A 132 32.82 13.89 -18.62
C ASP A 132 34.27 13.63 -19.08
N LYS A 133 35.25 14.08 -18.29
CA LYS A 133 36.68 13.81 -18.54
C LYS A 133 37.00 12.30 -18.48
N VAL A 134 36.41 11.56 -17.53
CA VAL A 134 36.59 10.11 -17.41
C VAL A 134 35.97 9.38 -18.61
N ILE A 135 34.77 9.76 -19.06
CA ILE A 135 34.11 9.21 -20.25
C ILE A 135 34.94 9.49 -21.51
N LYS A 136 35.29 10.76 -21.76
CA LYS A 136 36.09 11.18 -22.94
C LYS A 136 37.46 10.48 -23.00
N LYS A 137 38.09 10.18 -21.85
CA LYS A 137 39.31 9.35 -21.76
C LYS A 137 39.05 7.85 -21.97
N SER A 138 37.93 7.33 -21.47
CA SER A 138 37.60 5.89 -21.47
C SER A 138 37.08 5.40 -22.84
N MET A 139 36.41 6.27 -23.59
CA MET A 139 35.74 5.91 -24.85
C MET A 139 36.63 5.19 -25.88
N PRO A 140 37.83 5.69 -26.27
CA PRO A 140 38.67 5.05 -27.29
C PRO A 140 39.43 3.80 -26.79
N LEU A 141 39.37 3.48 -25.50
CA LEU A 141 40.13 2.42 -24.86
C LEU A 141 39.33 1.11 -24.80
N ASP A 142 40.04 -0.02 -24.72
CA ASP A 142 39.46 -1.31 -24.34
C ASP A 142 39.16 -1.37 -22.83
N ALA A 143 38.44 -2.42 -22.40
CA ALA A 143 38.05 -2.62 -20.99
C ALA A 143 39.21 -2.48 -19.98
N ARG A 144 40.41 -2.96 -20.29
CA ARG A 144 41.56 -2.88 -19.38
C ARG A 144 42.19 -1.49 -19.38
N GLY A 145 42.18 -0.79 -20.52
CA GLY A 145 42.53 0.64 -20.59
C GLY A 145 41.54 1.53 -19.84
N ARG A 146 40.24 1.21 -19.92
CA ARG A 146 39.15 1.89 -19.20
C ARG A 146 39.32 1.83 -17.69
N ALA A 147 39.56 0.64 -17.13
CA ALA A 147 39.81 0.47 -15.69
C ALA A 147 40.99 1.33 -15.20
N LYS A 148 42.09 1.39 -15.96
CA LYS A 148 43.24 2.25 -15.66
C LYS A 148 42.92 3.75 -15.62
N VAL A 149 41.90 4.22 -16.33
CA VAL A 149 41.43 5.61 -16.21
C VAL A 149 40.80 5.85 -14.84
N LEU A 150 40.05 4.89 -14.28
CA LEU A 150 39.49 4.99 -12.94
C LEU A 150 40.60 4.94 -11.88
N GLU A 151 41.50 3.96 -11.97
CA GLU A 151 42.69 3.81 -11.09
C GLU A 151 43.55 5.08 -11.02
N SER A 152 43.65 5.83 -12.14
CA SER A 152 44.51 7.01 -12.25
C SER A 152 43.77 8.36 -12.19
N THR A 153 42.51 8.40 -11.74
CA THR A 153 41.74 9.65 -11.57
C THR A 153 41.60 9.97 -10.07
N PRO A 154 42.50 10.78 -9.48
CA PRO A 154 42.48 11.06 -8.04
C PRO A 154 41.23 11.81 -7.57
N GLU A 155 40.57 12.57 -8.46
CA GLU A 155 39.31 13.26 -8.17
C GLU A 155 38.17 12.26 -7.91
N LEU A 156 38.16 11.13 -8.62
CA LEU A 156 37.20 10.04 -8.45
C LEU A 156 37.42 9.32 -7.11
N ALA A 157 38.68 8.98 -6.80
CA ALA A 157 39.05 8.36 -5.54
C ALA A 157 38.76 9.27 -4.32
N THR A 158 38.97 10.59 -4.49
CA THR A 158 38.68 11.60 -3.46
C THR A 158 37.17 11.74 -3.23
N ALA A 159 36.37 11.87 -4.29
CA ALA A 159 34.92 11.95 -4.16
C ALA A 159 34.32 10.66 -3.57
N HIS A 160 34.80 9.48 -4.00
CA HIS A 160 34.38 8.19 -3.45
C HIS A 160 34.69 8.09 -1.96
N LYS A 161 35.94 8.35 -1.54
CA LYS A 161 36.32 8.34 -0.12
C LYS A 161 35.53 9.38 0.68
N GLU A 162 35.29 10.54 0.07
CA GLU A 162 34.34 11.56 0.51
C GLU A 162 33.03 10.93 0.98
N ALA A 163 32.24 10.44 0.02
CA ALA A 163 30.91 9.89 0.25
C ALA A 163 30.92 8.63 1.13
N ALA A 164 31.84 7.69 0.90
CA ALA A 164 31.93 6.43 1.65
C ALA A 164 32.36 6.59 3.13
N THR A 165 32.58 7.81 3.61
CA THR A 165 32.78 8.12 5.04
C THR A 165 31.61 8.89 5.68
N GLN A 166 30.48 9.02 4.97
CA GLN A 166 29.28 9.77 5.36
C GLN A 166 27.99 8.90 5.34
N GLY A 167 28.12 7.58 5.49
CA GLY A 167 26.98 6.66 5.58
C GLY A 167 26.41 6.55 6.99
N ASP A 168 25.23 5.96 7.11
CA ASP A 168 24.54 5.71 8.38
C ASP A 168 25.27 4.66 9.24
N THR A 169 26.09 3.80 8.60
CA THR A 169 26.91 2.78 9.27
C THR A 169 28.40 3.15 9.33
N PRO A 170 29.12 2.75 10.39
CA PRO A 170 30.56 3.00 10.48
C PRO A 170 31.33 2.35 9.33
N ALA A 171 31.99 3.18 8.52
CA ALA A 171 32.79 2.74 7.38
C ALA A 171 33.87 1.71 7.80
N PRO A 172 33.87 0.48 7.21
CA PRO A 172 34.92 -0.50 7.46
C PRO A 172 36.24 -0.08 6.80
N ALA A 173 37.33 -0.80 7.07
CA ALA A 173 38.59 -0.57 6.37
C ALA A 173 38.42 -0.89 4.87
N ALA A 174 39.20 -0.21 4.03
CA ALA A 174 39.17 -0.46 2.58
C ALA A 174 39.60 -1.91 2.25
N GLU A 175 40.42 -2.49 3.13
CA GLU A 175 40.97 -3.84 3.07
C GLU A 175 40.15 -4.90 3.82
N ASP A 176 38.99 -4.58 4.39
CA ASP A 176 38.10 -5.57 5.02
C ASP A 176 37.35 -6.41 3.98
N ASP A 177 37.10 -7.69 4.28
CA ASP A 177 36.37 -8.60 3.40
C ASP A 177 34.85 -8.34 3.46
N VAL A 178 34.22 -8.03 2.32
CA VAL A 178 32.78 -7.72 2.24
C VAL A 178 32.01 -8.81 1.49
N GLU A 179 30.98 -9.35 2.14
CA GLU A 179 30.09 -10.38 1.56
C GLU A 179 29.08 -9.82 0.54
N LEU A 180 28.91 -8.50 0.41
CA LEU A 180 27.90 -7.85 -0.45
C LEU A 180 28.48 -7.37 -1.79
N HIS A 181 27.70 -7.48 -2.86
CA HIS A 181 28.08 -7.02 -4.21
C HIS A 181 26.97 -6.22 -4.89
N TYR A 182 27.36 -5.25 -5.72
CA TYR A 182 26.46 -4.42 -6.51
C TYR A 182 26.42 -4.83 -7.98
N VAL A 183 25.22 -4.91 -8.54
CA VAL A 183 24.99 -5.07 -9.98
C VAL A 183 24.07 -3.96 -10.47
N CYS A 184 24.46 -3.29 -11.56
CA CYS A 184 23.65 -2.25 -12.20
C CYS A 184 22.88 -2.81 -13.41
N PHE A 185 21.63 -2.38 -13.56
CA PHE A 185 20.80 -2.59 -14.75
C PHE A 185 20.45 -1.23 -15.39
N ALA A 186 20.78 -1.04 -16.66
CA ALA A 186 20.53 0.20 -17.39
C ALA A 186 19.95 -0.08 -18.78
N LYS A 187 19.13 0.84 -19.32
CA LYS A 187 18.65 0.78 -20.70
C LYS A 187 19.73 1.38 -21.64
N GLY A 188 20.27 0.58 -22.54
CA GLY A 188 21.29 0.99 -23.52
C GLY A 188 20.73 1.88 -24.63
N THR A 189 21.61 2.47 -25.44
CA THR A 189 21.22 3.27 -26.61
C THR A 189 20.60 2.44 -27.74
N ASP A 190 20.67 1.11 -27.62
CA ASP A 190 20.05 0.11 -28.50
C ASP A 190 18.69 -0.39 -28.00
N ASN A 191 18.07 0.29 -27.03
CA ASN A 191 16.88 -0.13 -26.28
C ASN A 191 17.04 -1.46 -25.51
N GLY A 192 18.23 -2.06 -25.47
CA GLY A 192 18.49 -3.26 -24.67
C GLY A 192 18.49 -2.95 -23.18
N LEU A 193 18.00 -3.86 -22.34
CA LEU A 193 18.34 -3.87 -20.92
C LEU A 193 19.69 -4.56 -20.75
N TRP A 194 20.66 -3.85 -20.17
CA TRP A 194 22.01 -4.34 -19.93
C TRP A 194 22.28 -4.48 -18.45
N GLU A 195 22.84 -5.63 -18.07
CA GLU A 195 23.46 -5.90 -16.78
C GLU A 195 24.94 -5.51 -16.84
N LEU A 196 25.36 -4.69 -15.89
CA LEU A 196 26.65 -4.01 -15.85
C LEU A 196 27.36 -4.32 -14.51
N ASP A 197 27.82 -5.57 -14.39
CA ASP A 197 28.68 -6.04 -13.30
C ASP A 197 30.16 -5.89 -13.70
N GLY A 198 30.96 -5.21 -12.88
CA GLY A 198 32.40 -5.03 -13.12
C GLY A 198 33.25 -6.29 -12.89
N ARG A 199 32.76 -7.30 -12.15
CA ARG A 199 33.50 -8.54 -11.84
C ARG A 199 33.42 -9.60 -12.95
N ARG A 200 32.62 -9.35 -13.99
CA ARG A 200 32.44 -10.24 -15.16
C ARG A 200 33.45 -9.96 -16.28
N LYS A 201 33.48 -10.84 -17.29
CA LYS A 201 34.20 -10.65 -18.56
C LYS A 201 33.66 -9.51 -19.45
N GLY A 202 32.44 -9.02 -19.18
CA GLY A 202 31.78 -7.99 -19.98
C GLY A 202 30.34 -7.70 -19.54
N PRO A 203 29.71 -6.67 -20.14
CA PRO A 203 28.30 -6.35 -19.92
C PRO A 203 27.37 -7.38 -20.61
N ILE A 204 26.25 -7.72 -19.98
CA ILE A 204 25.31 -8.74 -20.47
C ILE A 204 23.99 -8.10 -20.90
N ARG A 205 23.64 -8.25 -22.18
CA ARG A 205 22.31 -7.88 -22.71
C ARG A 205 21.27 -8.90 -22.23
N ARG A 206 20.34 -8.49 -21.35
CA ARG A 206 19.32 -9.37 -20.75
C ARG A 206 18.01 -9.43 -21.53
N GLY A 207 17.74 -8.45 -22.40
CA GLY A 207 16.60 -8.44 -23.34
C GLY A 207 16.38 -7.04 -23.94
N ASP A 208 15.26 -6.84 -24.63
CA ASP A 208 14.86 -5.57 -25.24
C ASP A 208 13.71 -4.92 -24.46
N LEU A 209 13.74 -3.58 -24.31
CA LEU A 209 12.66 -2.77 -23.72
C LEU A 209 12.04 -1.87 -24.78
N ASP A 210 10.71 -1.77 -24.80
CA ASP A 210 9.97 -0.94 -25.75
C ASP A 210 10.18 0.55 -25.40
N ASP A 211 9.91 1.49 -26.33
CA ASP A 211 10.28 2.91 -26.12
C ASP A 211 9.65 3.54 -24.87
N ASN A 212 8.45 3.10 -24.50
CA ASN A 212 7.71 3.53 -23.30
C ASN A 212 8.04 2.72 -22.03
N GLU A 213 9.01 1.80 -22.09
CA GLU A 213 9.43 0.98 -20.95
C GLU A 213 10.81 1.39 -20.43
N ASP A 214 10.94 1.38 -19.11
CA ASP A 214 12.15 1.73 -18.37
C ASP A 214 12.61 0.54 -17.51
N VAL A 215 13.68 0.70 -16.71
CA VAL A 215 14.26 -0.42 -15.94
C VAL A 215 13.34 -0.94 -14.82
N LEU A 216 12.41 -0.11 -14.35
CA LEU A 216 11.39 -0.44 -13.33
C LEU A 216 10.04 -0.84 -13.96
N SER A 217 9.98 -1.03 -15.27
CA SER A 217 8.81 -1.63 -15.92
C SER A 217 8.71 -3.12 -15.53
N SER A 218 7.51 -3.71 -15.58
CA SER A 218 7.33 -5.13 -15.26
C SER A 218 8.19 -6.05 -16.15
N LYS A 219 8.50 -5.61 -17.38
CA LYS A 219 9.41 -6.30 -18.30
C LYS A 219 10.88 -6.04 -17.93
N GLY A 220 11.26 -4.81 -17.57
CA GLY A 220 12.60 -4.47 -17.07
C GLY A 220 12.99 -5.28 -15.83
N LEU A 221 12.13 -5.30 -14.83
CA LEU A 221 12.31 -6.03 -13.57
C LEU A 221 12.41 -7.55 -13.79
N ALA A 222 11.51 -8.12 -14.62
CA ALA A 222 11.54 -9.55 -14.98
C ALA A 222 12.65 -9.91 -15.99
N LEU A 223 13.29 -8.94 -16.65
CA LEU A 223 14.47 -9.18 -17.47
C LEU A 223 15.76 -9.15 -16.64
N GLY A 224 15.86 -8.20 -15.70
CA GLY A 224 17.00 -7.96 -14.80
C GLY A 224 16.78 -8.45 -13.36
N ALA A 225 16.54 -7.51 -12.43
CA ALA A 225 16.74 -7.70 -10.99
C ALA A 225 15.93 -8.83 -10.33
N LEU A 226 14.69 -9.11 -10.75
CA LEU A 226 13.90 -10.19 -10.13
C LEU A 226 14.58 -11.56 -10.29
N LYS A 227 15.22 -11.80 -11.45
CA LYS A 227 16.00 -13.00 -11.72
C LYS A 227 17.22 -13.19 -10.82
N PHE A 228 17.61 -12.20 -10.02
CA PHE A 228 18.68 -12.36 -9.03
C PHE A 228 18.09 -12.82 -7.71
N LEU A 229 17.02 -12.18 -7.24
CA LEU A 229 16.30 -12.57 -6.01
C LEU A 229 15.70 -13.99 -6.13
N GLU A 230 15.19 -14.36 -7.31
CA GLU A 230 14.73 -15.71 -7.64
C GLU A 230 15.81 -16.81 -7.51
N ARG A 231 17.11 -16.45 -7.51
CA ARG A 231 18.25 -17.39 -7.43
C ARG A 231 18.84 -17.52 -6.04
N GLU A 232 18.94 -16.40 -5.30
CA GLU A 232 19.57 -16.38 -3.98
C GLU A 232 18.63 -16.83 -2.85
N GLY A 233 17.32 -16.76 -3.06
CA GLY A 233 16.32 -17.30 -2.14
C GLY A 233 16.11 -16.43 -0.90
N ALA A 234 15.89 -17.06 0.26
CA ALA A 234 15.34 -16.39 1.45
C ALA A 234 16.36 -15.64 2.33
N ASP A 235 17.47 -15.15 1.76
CA ASP A 235 18.36 -14.22 2.46
C ASP A 235 17.76 -12.80 2.42
N LEU A 236 17.67 -12.14 3.57
CA LEU A 236 17.05 -10.82 3.72
C LEU A 236 18.03 -9.66 3.44
N ARG A 237 19.31 -9.96 3.17
CA ARG A 237 20.39 -8.96 3.02
C ARG A 237 20.47 -8.33 1.61
N PHE A 238 19.33 -8.02 0.99
CA PHE A 238 19.28 -7.30 -0.28
C PHE A 238 18.76 -5.88 -0.11
N SER A 239 19.23 -4.96 -0.95
CA SER A 239 18.66 -3.61 -1.12
C SER A 239 18.73 -3.21 -2.60
N ALA A 240 17.90 -2.27 -3.00
CA ALA A 240 17.81 -1.80 -4.38
C ALA A 240 17.54 -0.29 -4.42
N VAL A 241 18.25 0.41 -5.31
CA VAL A 241 18.13 1.87 -5.49
C VAL A 241 18.07 2.22 -6.98
N ALA A 242 17.27 3.23 -7.35
CA ALA A 242 16.99 3.59 -8.74
C ALA A 242 17.41 5.04 -9.05
N LEU A 243 18.06 5.24 -10.18
CA LEU A 243 18.38 6.57 -10.71
C LEU A 243 17.18 7.12 -11.49
N ALA A 244 16.60 8.23 -11.04
CA ALA A 244 15.44 8.85 -11.66
C ALA A 244 15.49 10.39 -11.53
N GLY A 245 14.48 11.09 -12.08
CA GLY A 245 14.35 12.54 -11.91
C GLY A 245 13.87 12.94 -10.51
N ILE A 246 13.93 14.24 -10.19
CA ILE A 246 13.52 14.77 -8.88
C ILE A 246 12.02 14.60 -8.61
N THR A 247 11.66 14.17 -7.40
CA THR A 247 10.25 14.11 -6.93
C THR A 247 9.68 15.51 -6.69
N LYS A 248 8.52 15.86 -7.27
CA LYS A 248 7.80 17.12 -6.96
C LYS A 248 6.51 16.88 -6.17
N HIS A 249 6.41 17.54 -5.02
CA HIS A 249 5.33 17.41 -4.04
C HIS A 249 3.92 17.51 -4.64
N HIS A 250 2.99 16.74 -4.06
CA HIS A 250 1.55 16.84 -4.29
C HIS A 250 0.85 17.03 -2.93
N GLU A 251 -0.09 17.96 -2.86
CA GLU A 251 -0.90 18.22 -1.66
C GLU A 251 -2.10 17.25 -1.57
N TYR A 252 -2.55 16.95 -0.35
CA TYR A 252 -3.69 16.06 -0.07
C TYR A 252 -4.78 16.77 0.75
N VAL A 253 -6.05 16.47 0.46
CA VAL A 253 -7.23 16.97 1.20
C VAL A 253 -8.17 15.79 1.54
N SER A 254 -8.86 15.88 2.68
CA SER A 254 -9.60 14.79 3.33
C SER A 254 -11.14 14.93 3.30
N ILE A 255 -11.84 13.83 3.57
CA ILE A 255 -13.29 13.65 3.36
C ILE A 255 -14.06 13.58 4.70
N PRO A 256 -15.23 14.26 4.86
CA PRO A 256 -16.04 14.21 6.08
C PRO A 256 -17.26 13.28 6.02
N PHE A 257 -17.75 12.83 7.19
CA PHE A 257 -19.06 12.19 7.40
C PHE A 257 -19.84 12.88 8.54
N ALA A 258 -21.14 12.60 8.71
CA ALA A 258 -22.08 13.46 9.46
C ALA A 258 -23.00 12.74 10.49
N ASP A 259 -23.49 13.54 11.43
CA ASP A 259 -24.24 13.22 12.67
C ASP A 259 -25.72 12.76 12.52
N THR A 260 -26.25 12.13 13.59
CA THR A 260 -27.69 12.12 13.91
C THR A 260 -28.02 12.23 15.42
N ASN A 261 -28.49 13.43 15.84
CA ASN A 261 -29.55 13.76 16.83
C ASN A 261 -29.94 12.75 17.97
N ALA A 262 -30.30 13.13 19.21
CA ALA A 262 -30.34 14.38 20.02
C ALA A 262 -30.81 13.95 21.48
N ASN A 263 -31.45 14.68 22.42
CA ASN A 263 -32.00 16.04 22.56
C ASN A 263 -32.32 16.36 24.06
N ASN A 264 -31.88 17.49 24.66
CA ASN A 264 -32.50 18.11 25.87
C ASN A 264 -31.94 19.53 26.16
N PRO A 265 -32.74 20.54 26.60
CA PRO A 265 -32.29 21.94 26.63
C PRO A 265 -31.71 22.37 28.00
N GLY A 266 -30.41 22.13 28.19
CA GLY A 266 -29.62 22.74 29.28
C GLY A 266 -28.18 23.11 28.90
N ILE A 267 -27.65 22.45 27.86
CA ILE A 267 -26.23 22.49 27.47
C ILE A 267 -25.89 23.71 26.57
N ALA A 268 -26.89 24.55 26.25
CA ALA A 268 -26.77 25.66 25.29
C ALA A 268 -25.75 26.76 25.66
N ARG A 269 -25.18 26.77 26.87
CA ARG A 269 -24.08 27.67 27.25
C ARG A 269 -22.68 27.05 27.18
N TRP A 270 -22.59 25.73 27.01
CA TRP A 270 -21.35 24.98 26.78
C TRP A 270 -21.14 24.73 25.28
N LEU A 271 -22.20 24.31 24.56
CA LEU A 271 -22.18 24.04 23.11
C LEU A 271 -21.94 25.26 22.19
N LEU A 272 -21.99 26.50 22.70
CA LEU A 272 -21.84 27.71 21.88
C LEU A 272 -20.38 28.15 21.63
N ARG A 273 -19.40 27.36 22.07
CA ARG A 273 -18.03 27.41 21.56
C ARG A 273 -17.75 26.08 20.86
N LYS A 274 -17.73 26.07 19.52
CA LYS A 274 -16.97 25.04 18.80
C LYS A 274 -15.51 25.19 19.29
N GLY A 275 -14.99 24.19 19.98
CA GLY A 275 -13.56 24.16 20.30
C GLY A 275 -12.73 24.07 19.02
N THR A 276 -11.47 24.48 19.11
CA THR A 276 -10.55 24.33 17.98
C THR A 276 -9.92 22.94 18.01
N GLU A 277 -9.93 22.27 16.86
CA GLU A 277 -9.21 21.02 16.65
C GLU A 277 -7.79 21.35 16.17
N HIS A 278 -6.79 20.78 16.83
CA HIS A 278 -5.38 20.95 16.52
C HIS A 278 -4.73 19.59 16.31
N THR A 279 -3.88 19.45 15.28
CA THR A 279 -3.10 18.23 15.05
C THR A 279 -1.62 18.52 15.27
N GLY A 280 -0.94 17.71 16.07
CA GLY A 280 0.47 17.87 16.39
C GLY A 280 1.28 16.61 16.12
N LEU A 281 2.55 16.78 15.77
CA LEU A 281 3.55 15.70 15.71
C LEU A 281 4.37 15.71 17.00
N VAL A 282 4.69 14.53 17.53
CA VAL A 282 5.62 14.37 18.67
C VAL A 282 6.90 13.74 18.13
N LEU A 283 8.00 14.51 18.17
CA LEU A 283 9.30 14.20 17.56
C LEU A 283 10.44 14.19 18.60
N GLY A 284 11.64 13.80 18.17
CA GLY A 284 12.83 13.59 19.03
C GLY A 284 13.32 12.14 19.03
N ASN A 285 14.49 11.88 19.60
CA ASN A 285 15.20 10.59 19.58
C ASN A 285 14.37 9.36 20.02
N ASP A 286 14.90 8.18 19.72
CA ASP A 286 14.51 6.93 20.38
C ASP A 286 14.62 7.06 21.91
N ALA A 287 13.77 6.31 22.63
CA ALA A 287 13.69 6.33 24.09
C ALA A 287 13.51 7.71 24.76
N SER A 288 13.34 8.84 24.04
CA SER A 288 13.19 10.18 24.64
C SER A 288 11.88 10.39 25.43
N GLY A 289 10.96 9.43 25.33
CA GLY A 289 9.74 9.35 26.14
C GLY A 289 8.46 9.87 25.45
N LYS A 290 8.46 10.00 24.12
CA LYS A 290 7.33 10.49 23.31
C LYS A 290 6.02 9.71 23.54
N THR A 291 6.07 8.40 23.39
CA THR A 291 4.95 7.48 23.66
C THR A 291 4.50 7.55 25.12
N THR A 292 5.45 7.69 26.05
CA THR A 292 5.18 7.85 27.49
C THR A 292 4.46 9.17 27.76
N PHE A 293 4.89 10.27 27.12
CA PHE A 293 4.27 11.59 27.22
C PHE A 293 2.83 11.56 26.69
N LEU A 294 2.60 10.95 25.52
CA LEU A 294 1.27 10.79 24.93
C LEU A 294 0.35 9.98 25.84
N TYR A 295 0.77 8.78 26.27
CA TYR A 295 -0.06 7.94 27.14
C TYR A 295 -0.25 8.51 28.55
N LYS A 296 0.73 9.24 29.10
CA LYS A 296 0.57 9.89 30.41
C LYS A 296 -0.47 11.01 30.38
N LEU A 297 -0.57 11.75 29.27
CA LEU A 297 -1.62 12.75 29.05
C LEU A 297 -3.01 12.13 28.84
N LEU A 298 -3.08 10.99 28.14
CA LEU A 298 -4.33 10.28 27.83
C LEU A 298 -4.89 9.49 29.02
N LEU A 299 -4.02 8.91 29.86
CA LEU A 299 -4.38 7.90 30.87
C LEU A 299 -4.10 8.32 32.32
N GLY A 300 -3.24 9.32 32.55
CA GLY A 300 -2.82 9.75 33.90
C GLY A 300 -1.89 8.79 34.65
N GLU A 301 -1.95 7.49 34.37
CA GLU A 301 -1.14 6.44 35.00
C GLU A 301 0.23 6.23 34.32
N ILE A 302 1.10 5.40 34.91
CA ILE A 302 2.43 5.09 34.37
C ILE A 302 2.35 3.81 33.53
N VAL A 303 2.68 3.89 32.24
CA VAL A 303 2.66 2.75 31.31
C VAL A 303 4.08 2.41 30.87
N GLN A 304 4.46 1.14 31.00
CA GLN A 304 5.73 0.64 30.47
C GLN A 304 5.62 0.47 28.94
N THR A 305 6.42 1.22 28.19
CA THR A 305 6.39 1.26 26.72
C THR A 305 7.45 0.35 26.09
N ILE A 306 7.13 -0.22 24.94
CA ILE A 306 8.05 -0.87 24.00
C ILE A 306 8.40 0.17 22.91
N PRO A 307 9.60 0.18 22.30
CA PRO A 307 9.92 1.12 21.22
C PRO A 307 8.91 1.08 20.07
N THR A 308 8.34 2.24 19.72
CA THR A 308 7.31 2.37 18.67
C THR A 308 7.89 2.09 17.29
N ILE A 309 7.39 1.02 16.66
CA ILE A 309 7.64 0.70 15.25
C ILE A 309 6.55 1.38 14.41
N GLY A 310 6.93 2.33 13.56
CA GLY A 310 5.99 3.16 12.81
C GLY A 310 5.47 4.34 13.63
N PHE A 311 4.16 4.43 13.84
CA PHE A 311 3.51 5.58 14.49
C PHE A 311 2.30 5.16 15.34
N ASN A 312 1.96 5.99 16.33
CA ASN A 312 0.71 5.92 17.08
C ASN A 312 -0.04 7.26 17.01
N VAL A 313 -1.38 7.23 17.09
CA VAL A 313 -2.23 8.44 16.99
C VAL A 313 -3.33 8.39 18.02
N GLU A 314 -3.40 9.40 18.90
CA GLU A 314 -4.42 9.52 19.94
C GLU A 314 -4.93 10.98 20.03
N THR A 315 -6.18 11.17 20.47
CA THR A 315 -6.79 12.50 20.60
C THR A 315 -7.12 12.82 22.06
N LEU A 316 -6.59 13.95 22.54
CA LEU A 316 -6.88 14.52 23.86
C LEU A 316 -8.06 15.49 23.76
N GLU A 317 -9.08 15.33 24.61
CA GLU A 317 -10.19 16.29 24.74
C GLU A 317 -9.92 17.28 25.88
N CYS A 318 -10.03 18.59 25.62
CA CYS A 318 -9.76 19.65 26.59
C CYS A 318 -11.04 20.11 27.33
N PRO A 319 -10.95 20.58 28.59
CA PRO A 319 -12.13 20.93 29.40
C PRO A 319 -13.05 22.04 28.85
N ASP A 320 -12.56 22.90 27.96
CA ASP A 320 -13.32 23.95 27.25
C ASP A 320 -13.73 23.57 25.82
N GLY A 321 -13.58 22.29 25.43
CA GLY A 321 -14.11 21.70 24.20
C GLY A 321 -13.15 21.65 23.02
N ASP A 322 -11.93 22.16 23.14
CA ASP A 322 -10.87 21.97 22.13
C ASP A 322 -10.42 20.51 22.06
N LYS A 323 -9.85 20.09 20.92
CA LYS A 323 -9.27 18.75 20.74
C LYS A 323 -7.84 18.85 20.23
N ILE A 324 -6.96 18.01 20.77
CA ILE A 324 -5.56 17.93 20.34
C ILE A 324 -5.25 16.49 19.95
N THR A 325 -5.11 16.24 18.64
CA THR A 325 -4.68 14.94 18.09
C THR A 325 -3.17 14.92 17.97
N LEU A 326 -2.51 13.99 18.65
CA LEU A 326 -1.05 13.86 18.66
C LEU A 326 -0.63 12.58 17.93
N TRP A 327 0.32 12.74 17.00
CA TRP A 327 0.97 11.66 16.26
C TRP A 327 2.34 11.39 16.91
N ASP A 328 2.45 10.31 17.67
CA ASP A 328 3.73 9.80 18.19
C ASP A 328 4.43 9.01 17.09
N ILE A 329 5.40 9.64 16.43
CA ILE A 329 6.22 9.02 15.39
C ILE A 329 7.41 8.34 16.07
N GLY A 330 7.66 7.07 15.76
CA GLY A 330 8.76 6.33 16.37
C GLY A 330 10.12 7.01 16.13
N GLY A 331 10.99 6.99 17.15
CA GLY A 331 12.29 7.68 17.11
C GLY A 331 13.43 6.92 16.43
N CYS A 332 13.15 5.74 15.86
CA CYS A 332 14.12 4.92 15.15
C CYS A 332 14.31 5.44 13.72
N ASP A 333 15.49 5.25 13.16
CA ASP A 333 16.01 6.15 12.13
C ASP A 333 15.38 5.85 10.77
N MET A 334 15.13 4.56 10.50
CA MET A 334 14.36 4.03 9.36
C MET A 334 12.95 4.64 9.17
N ILE A 335 12.40 5.33 10.18
CA ILE A 335 11.05 5.93 10.15
C ILE A 335 11.05 7.44 10.36
N ARG A 336 12.21 8.08 10.60
CA ARG A 336 12.32 9.55 10.68
C ARG A 336 11.97 10.25 9.36
N PRO A 337 12.40 9.77 8.16
CA PRO A 337 12.01 10.38 6.88
C PRO A 337 10.51 10.41 6.63
N LEU A 338 9.74 9.47 7.23
CA LEU A 338 8.28 9.43 7.10
C LEU A 338 7.59 10.67 7.70
N THR A 339 8.27 11.39 8.62
CA THR A 339 7.77 12.62 9.25
C THR A 339 7.29 13.65 8.23
N ARG A 340 7.94 13.75 7.06
CA ARG A 340 7.56 14.68 5.98
C ARG A 340 6.15 14.43 5.44
N HIS A 341 5.70 13.17 5.43
CA HIS A 341 4.35 12.79 4.98
C HIS A 341 3.26 13.06 6.03
N TYR A 342 3.68 13.34 7.27
CA TYR A 342 2.80 13.77 8.36
C TYR A 342 2.93 15.27 8.67
N MET A 343 3.81 16.01 7.99
CA MET A 343 3.93 17.46 8.14
C MET A 343 2.92 18.17 7.22
N LEU A 344 2.15 19.10 7.77
CA LEU A 344 1.18 19.93 7.05
C LEU A 344 1.11 21.32 7.70
N LYS A 345 0.74 22.33 6.90
CA LYS A 345 0.64 23.75 7.28
C LYS A 345 -0.20 24.07 8.52
N ASP A 346 -1.19 23.24 8.82
CA ASP A 346 -2.09 23.38 9.97
C ASP A 346 -1.59 22.67 11.24
N ARG A 347 -0.44 21.97 11.17
CA ARG A 347 0.11 21.20 12.27
C ARG A 347 1.12 21.99 13.10
N PHE A 348 1.37 21.47 14.30
CA PHE A 348 2.43 21.92 15.20
C PHE A 348 3.35 20.77 15.59
N VAL A 349 4.52 21.07 16.14
CA VAL A 349 5.51 20.06 16.55
C VAL A 349 5.82 20.20 18.03
N ILE A 350 5.80 19.07 18.74
CA ILE A 350 6.40 18.91 20.07
C ILE A 350 7.68 18.11 19.90
N PHE A 351 8.84 18.73 20.06
CA PHE A 351 10.14 18.05 20.08
C PHE A 351 10.54 17.72 21.52
N ILE A 352 10.77 16.44 21.81
CA ILE A 352 11.08 15.94 23.16
C ILE A 352 12.54 15.49 23.20
N GLN A 353 13.37 16.36 23.79
CA GLN A 353 14.76 16.09 24.13
C GLN A 353 14.84 15.23 25.39
N SER A 354 15.68 14.20 25.37
CA SER A 354 16.04 13.39 26.53
C SER A 354 17.15 14.08 27.34
N CYS A 355 17.00 14.20 28.66
CA CYS A 355 18.09 14.62 29.55
C CYS A 355 19.05 13.47 29.93
N GLU A 356 18.76 12.23 29.51
CA GLU A 356 19.70 11.10 29.61
C GLU A 356 20.64 10.98 28.40
N ASP A 357 20.32 11.65 27.30
CA ASP A 357 21.15 11.67 26.08
C ASP A 357 22.34 12.60 26.34
N LEU A 358 23.35 12.09 27.05
CA LEU A 358 24.56 12.80 27.49
C LEU A 358 25.81 12.42 26.67
N GLU A 359 25.72 11.37 25.86
CA GLU A 359 26.76 10.98 24.92
C GLU A 359 26.77 11.98 23.75
N PRO A 360 27.94 12.50 23.30
CA PRO A 360 28.01 13.55 22.28
C PRO A 360 27.24 13.21 21.00
N ASP A 361 27.34 11.96 20.55
CA ASP A 361 26.70 11.48 19.34
C ASP A 361 25.16 11.46 19.47
N ARG A 362 24.63 11.03 20.64
CA ARG A 362 23.19 11.10 20.97
C ARG A 362 22.67 12.53 20.98
N ILE A 363 23.49 13.50 21.43
CA ILE A 363 23.14 14.92 21.46
C ILE A 363 23.10 15.49 20.04
N GLU A 364 24.18 15.32 19.26
CA GLU A 364 24.26 15.86 17.89
C GLU A 364 23.16 15.28 17.00
N PHE A 365 22.87 13.97 17.12
CA PHE A 365 21.79 13.31 16.40
C PHE A 365 20.38 13.81 16.77
N SER A 366 20.22 14.34 17.98
CA SER A 366 19.00 15.04 18.40
C SER A 366 18.94 16.46 17.83
N MET A 367 20.08 17.17 17.77
CA MET A 367 20.17 18.49 17.12
C MET A 367 19.90 18.39 15.62
N GLU A 368 20.43 17.38 14.94
CA GLU A 368 20.18 17.06 13.53
C GLU A 368 18.70 16.77 13.26
N TYR A 369 18.06 15.92 14.06
CA TYR A 369 16.62 15.69 13.93
C TYR A 369 15.80 16.96 14.21
N LEU A 370 16.26 17.85 15.08
CA LEU A 370 15.65 19.15 15.31
C LEU A 370 15.82 20.10 14.10
N ARG A 371 17.00 20.14 13.46
CA ARG A 371 17.24 20.87 12.20
C ARG A 371 16.29 20.38 11.10
N MET A 372 16.27 19.07 10.85
CA MET A 372 15.38 18.43 9.88
C MET A 372 13.90 18.74 10.18
N ALA A 373 13.49 18.73 11.45
CA ALA A 373 12.13 19.11 11.85
C ALA A 373 11.81 20.58 11.51
N MET A 374 12.73 21.52 11.77
CA MET A 374 12.55 22.94 11.43
C MET A 374 12.53 23.20 9.92
N GLU A 375 13.34 22.48 9.15
CA GLU A 375 13.40 22.58 7.68
C GLU A 375 12.15 22.01 7.02
N MET A 376 11.62 20.89 7.52
CA MET A 376 10.29 20.41 7.13
C MET A 376 9.21 21.43 7.52
N MET A 377 9.25 21.98 8.73
CA MET A 377 8.25 22.96 9.18
C MET A 377 8.22 24.22 8.30
N GLU A 378 9.39 24.79 7.95
CA GLU A 378 9.47 25.89 6.99
C GLU A 378 8.90 25.49 5.62
N SER A 379 9.31 24.34 5.09
CA SER A 379 8.93 23.85 3.76
C SER A 379 7.43 23.59 3.61
N PHE A 380 6.76 23.16 4.68
CA PHE A 380 5.31 22.93 4.74
C PHE A 380 4.51 24.12 5.32
N GLU A 381 5.14 25.29 5.55
CA GLU A 381 4.58 26.47 6.22
C GLU A 381 4.01 26.23 7.65
N ALA A 382 4.36 25.11 8.30
CA ALA A 382 3.94 24.77 9.65
C ALA A 382 4.73 25.60 10.68
N LYS A 383 4.05 26.34 11.56
CA LYS A 383 4.74 27.41 12.34
C LYS A 383 5.11 27.09 13.78
N ASN A 384 4.28 26.36 14.51
CA ASN A 384 4.39 26.29 15.97
C ASN A 384 5.29 25.12 16.41
N LEU A 385 6.45 25.43 17.00
CA LEU A 385 7.40 24.45 17.51
C LEU A 385 7.56 24.61 19.03
N PHE A 386 7.38 23.52 19.76
CA PHE A 386 7.51 23.45 21.21
C PHE A 386 8.59 22.45 21.58
N ILE A 387 9.55 22.85 22.42
CA ILE A 387 10.70 22.02 22.79
C ILE A 387 10.65 21.71 24.29
N LEU A 388 10.72 20.44 24.66
CA LEU A 388 10.62 19.93 26.03
C LEU A 388 11.86 19.11 26.43
N PHE A 389 12.34 19.29 27.66
CA PHE A 389 13.47 18.56 28.25
C PHE A 389 13.00 17.50 29.24
N ASN A 390 12.86 16.24 28.80
CA ASN A 390 12.23 15.15 29.54
C ASN A 390 13.23 14.28 30.31
N LYS A 391 12.73 13.49 31.26
CA LYS A 391 13.46 12.59 32.17
C LYS A 391 14.38 13.28 33.19
N GLN A 392 14.07 14.51 33.58
CA GLN A 392 14.85 15.22 34.61
C GLN A 392 14.80 14.54 35.98
N ASP A 393 13.81 13.67 36.21
CA ASP A 393 13.65 12.86 37.42
C ASP A 393 14.63 11.69 37.55
N HIS A 394 15.37 11.34 36.50
CA HIS A 394 16.47 10.37 36.55
C HIS A 394 17.79 11.01 37.05
N LEU A 395 17.80 12.33 37.27
CA LEU A 395 18.98 13.12 37.62
C LEU A 395 18.81 13.77 39.03
N SER A 396 19.92 14.16 39.66
CA SER A 396 19.83 15.07 40.81
C SER A 396 19.35 16.45 40.35
N PRO A 397 18.65 17.24 41.18
CA PRO A 397 18.18 18.58 40.78
C PRO A 397 19.30 19.52 40.32
N GLU A 398 20.49 19.37 40.91
CA GLU A 398 21.70 20.12 40.56
C GLU A 398 22.24 19.72 39.18
N ASN A 399 22.28 18.43 38.88
CA ASN A 399 22.72 17.92 37.56
C ASN A 399 21.69 18.25 36.47
N ALA A 400 20.39 18.04 36.74
CA ALA A 400 19.30 18.40 35.83
C ALA A 400 19.36 19.89 35.44
N ALA A 401 19.55 20.77 36.43
CA ALA A 401 19.64 22.21 36.20
C ALA A 401 20.91 22.65 35.42
N SER A 402 21.96 21.80 35.33
CA SER A 402 23.06 22.03 34.39
C SER A 402 22.78 21.42 33.03
N ILE A 403 22.44 20.13 32.96
CA ILE A 403 22.17 19.40 31.71
C ILE A 403 21.10 20.11 30.86
N VAL A 404 20.01 20.58 31.46
CA VAL A 404 18.99 21.37 30.75
C VAL A 404 19.56 22.68 30.22
N ARG A 405 20.41 23.40 30.98
CA ARG A 405 21.07 24.64 30.54
C ARG A 405 22.02 24.38 29.36
N ASP A 406 22.76 23.28 29.41
CA ASP A 406 23.81 22.94 28.46
C ASP A 406 23.21 22.39 27.15
N LEU A 407 22.12 21.60 27.23
CA LEU A 407 21.29 21.20 26.06
C LEU A 407 20.53 22.40 25.47
N LYS A 408 19.95 23.26 26.31
CA LYS A 408 19.25 24.48 25.88
C LYS A 408 20.19 25.44 25.16
N SER A 409 21.43 25.63 25.63
CA SER A 409 22.43 26.45 24.94
C SER A 409 22.91 25.83 23.61
N GLN A 410 22.67 24.55 23.35
CA GLN A 410 22.87 23.94 22.03
C GLN A 410 21.66 24.20 21.13
N ILE A 411 20.45 23.88 21.60
CA ILE A 411 19.19 24.17 20.89
C ILE A 411 19.06 25.66 20.52
N GLU A 412 19.44 26.59 21.41
CA GLU A 412 19.45 28.04 21.16
C GLU A 412 20.41 28.48 20.03
N LYS A 413 21.35 27.63 19.60
CA LYS A 413 22.15 27.85 18.38
C LYS A 413 21.41 27.36 17.14
N GLU A 414 20.79 26.18 17.23
CA GLU A 414 20.10 25.52 16.12
C GLU A 414 18.81 26.22 15.71
N ILE A 415 18.05 26.78 16.65
CA ILE A 415 16.81 27.52 16.34
C ILE A 415 17.09 28.90 15.72
N LYS A 416 18.31 29.42 15.86
CA LYS A 416 18.66 30.80 15.50
C LYS A 416 18.46 31.19 14.03
N PRO A 417 18.70 30.32 13.03
CA PRO A 417 18.34 30.59 11.64
C PRO A 417 16.82 30.65 11.40
N TYR A 418 16.03 30.07 12.32
CA TYR A 418 14.58 29.85 12.21
C TYR A 418 13.73 30.79 13.07
N GLU A 419 14.32 31.58 13.98
CA GLU A 419 13.66 32.57 14.85
C GLU A 419 12.73 33.57 14.12
N ASN A 420 13.03 33.88 12.84
CA ASN A 420 12.24 34.81 12.03
C ASN A 420 11.21 34.11 11.11
N LYS A 421 11.14 32.77 11.19
CA LYS A 421 10.38 31.89 10.28
C LYS A 421 9.30 31.10 11.02
N LEU A 422 9.67 30.56 12.19
CA LEU A 422 8.86 29.67 13.02
C LEU A 422 8.52 30.32 14.38
N ASP A 423 7.34 30.01 14.90
CA ASP A 423 6.89 30.39 16.24
C ASP A 423 7.43 29.37 17.28
N ILE A 424 8.73 29.47 17.59
CA ILE A 424 9.47 28.53 18.44
C ILE A 424 9.33 28.88 19.93
N ARG A 425 9.09 27.88 20.80
CA ARG A 425 9.06 28.01 22.27
C ARG A 425 9.81 26.89 22.98
N ILE A 426 10.77 27.25 23.81
CA ILE A 426 11.46 26.32 24.72
C ILE A 426 10.71 26.28 26.05
N LEU A 427 10.10 25.13 26.34
CA LEU A 427 9.26 24.89 27.52
C LEU A 427 10.12 24.33 28.67
N ASP A 428 10.86 25.25 29.29
CA ASP A 428 11.84 24.98 30.35
C ASP A 428 11.16 24.77 31.72
N TYR A 429 10.69 23.55 31.96
CA TYR A 429 10.03 23.11 33.19
C TYR A 429 11.00 22.28 34.05
N PRO A 430 11.50 22.78 35.20
CA PRO A 430 12.40 22.02 36.08
C PRO A 430 11.72 20.77 36.66
N GLY A 431 12.36 19.61 36.52
CA GLY A 431 11.80 18.33 36.95
C GLY A 431 10.71 17.75 36.05
N LEU A 432 10.61 18.19 34.78
CA LEU A 432 9.70 17.61 33.79
C LEU A 432 9.94 16.09 33.63
N SER A 433 8.87 15.31 33.78
CA SER A 433 8.91 13.85 33.71
C SER A 433 7.64 13.30 33.06
N ALA A 434 7.77 12.78 31.84
CA ALA A 434 6.70 12.06 31.16
C ALA A 434 6.30 10.76 31.87
N LEU A 435 7.22 10.14 32.62
CA LEU A 435 6.94 8.95 33.40
C LEU A 435 6.01 9.27 34.58
N ASN A 436 6.41 10.24 35.40
CA ASN A 436 5.70 10.59 36.63
C ASN A 436 4.51 11.54 36.39
N GLY A 437 4.51 12.30 35.29
CA GLY A 437 3.49 13.29 34.93
C GLY A 437 3.82 14.72 35.39
N THR A 438 4.97 14.91 36.03
CA THR A 438 5.44 16.19 36.55
C THR A 438 5.50 17.23 35.42
N HIS A 439 4.83 18.38 35.62
CA HIS A 439 4.69 19.50 34.68
C HIS A 439 4.02 19.24 33.31
N LEU A 440 3.65 18.00 32.95
CA LEU A 440 3.04 17.68 31.64
C LEU A 440 1.77 18.48 31.32
N HIS A 441 0.87 18.61 32.29
CA HIS A 441 -0.38 19.37 32.10
C HIS A 441 -0.14 20.88 31.94
N ALA A 442 0.89 21.43 32.59
CA ALA A 442 1.26 22.84 32.44
C ALA A 442 1.85 23.12 31.05
N ALA A 443 2.78 22.26 30.60
CA ALA A 443 3.34 22.33 29.25
C ALA A 443 2.24 22.23 28.17
N MET A 444 1.30 21.29 28.30
CA MET A 444 0.20 21.15 27.33
C MET A 444 -0.79 22.32 27.35
N GLU A 445 -1.07 22.92 28.51
CA GLU A 445 -1.91 24.13 28.58
C GLU A 445 -1.21 25.34 27.94
N GLU A 446 0.12 25.46 28.09
CA GLU A 446 0.91 26.51 27.42
C GLU A 446 0.93 26.33 25.90
N ILE A 447 1.14 25.10 25.42
CA ILE A 447 1.01 24.71 23.99
C ILE A 447 -0.39 25.10 23.47
N ARG A 448 -1.44 24.72 24.20
CA ARG A 448 -2.83 24.99 23.82
C ARG A 448 -3.18 26.48 23.83
N MET A 449 -2.60 27.27 24.72
CA MET A 449 -2.73 28.74 24.71
C MET A 449 -1.96 29.39 23.55
N ALA A 450 -0.78 28.87 23.22
CA ALA A 450 0.02 29.34 22.09
C ALA A 450 -0.66 29.13 20.73
N LEU A 451 -1.36 28.00 20.56
CA LEU A 451 -2.08 27.65 19.33
C LEU A 451 -3.38 28.45 19.09
N LYS A 452 -3.82 29.28 20.04
CA LYS A 452 -5.03 30.10 19.90
C LYS A 452 -4.71 31.43 19.18
N PRO A 453 -5.42 31.77 18.08
CA PRO A 453 -5.05 32.92 17.25
C PRO A 453 -5.21 34.25 17.99
N THR A 454 -4.13 35.04 17.99
CA THR A 454 -4.00 36.29 18.76
C THR A 454 -4.83 37.47 18.22
N LYS A 455 -5.51 37.30 17.09
CA LYS A 455 -6.55 38.19 16.58
C LYS A 455 -7.74 37.37 16.07
N PRO A 456 -8.98 37.84 16.23
CA PRO A 456 -10.16 37.21 15.62
C PRO A 456 -10.16 37.47 14.11
N THR A 457 -9.48 36.61 13.35
CA THR A 457 -9.56 36.60 11.88
C THR A 457 -11.02 36.34 11.47
N PRO A 458 -11.59 37.11 10.51
CA PRO A 458 -12.92 36.83 9.97
C PRO A 458 -13.00 35.39 9.50
N ASN A 459 -14.06 34.68 9.90
CA ASN A 459 -14.15 33.23 9.70
C ASN A 459 -14.57 32.92 8.25
N VAL A 460 -13.60 32.96 7.32
CA VAL A 460 -13.78 32.64 5.90
C VAL A 460 -14.32 31.21 5.73
N LYS A 461 -13.95 30.27 6.62
CA LYS A 461 -14.50 28.91 6.60
C LYS A 461 -16.00 28.91 6.90
N ALA A 462 -16.46 29.75 7.83
CA ALA A 462 -17.90 29.97 8.07
C ALA A 462 -18.60 30.77 6.95
N GLU A 463 -17.94 31.72 6.28
CA GLU A 463 -18.53 32.38 5.10
C GLU A 463 -18.70 31.42 3.91
N ILE A 464 -17.86 30.39 3.81
CA ILE A 464 -17.99 29.28 2.85
C ILE A 464 -19.06 28.29 3.32
N GLU A 465 -19.03 27.80 4.58
CA GLU A 465 -20.04 26.91 5.15
C GLU A 465 -21.46 27.52 5.13
N GLN A 466 -21.60 28.85 5.20
CA GLN A 466 -22.89 29.54 5.09
C GLN A 466 -23.35 29.78 3.64
N LYS A 467 -22.52 29.58 2.61
CA LYS A 467 -22.87 29.86 1.21
C LYS A 467 -22.91 28.61 0.33
N VAL A 468 -24.16 28.17 0.11
CA VAL A 468 -24.58 27.07 -0.77
C VAL A 468 -24.43 25.68 -0.14
N LYS A 469 -25.37 25.34 0.76
CA LYS A 469 -26.02 24.03 0.64
C LYS A 469 -26.53 23.90 -0.81
N GLY A 470 -26.18 22.80 -1.47
CA GLY A 470 -26.75 22.47 -2.78
C GLY A 470 -28.26 22.23 -2.71
N PRO A 471 -28.94 22.11 -3.87
CA PRO A 471 -30.29 21.54 -3.90
C PRO A 471 -30.30 20.16 -3.24
N SER A 472 -31.36 19.85 -2.50
CA SER A 472 -31.55 18.52 -1.91
C SER A 472 -31.75 17.45 -2.99
N GLU A 473 -31.63 16.18 -2.63
CA GLU A 473 -31.91 15.09 -3.56
C GLU A 473 -33.37 15.13 -4.04
N ASP A 474 -34.32 15.46 -3.15
CA ASP A 474 -35.72 15.72 -3.51
C ASP A 474 -35.87 16.89 -4.50
N ASP A 475 -35.15 18.01 -4.33
CA ASP A 475 -35.17 19.12 -5.30
C ASP A 475 -34.68 18.67 -6.69
N LEU A 476 -33.65 17.81 -6.73
CA LEU A 476 -33.07 17.29 -7.96
C LEU A 476 -34.02 16.27 -8.63
N VAL A 477 -34.58 15.33 -7.88
CA VAL A 477 -35.60 14.39 -8.37
C VAL A 477 -36.84 15.11 -8.88
N ASN A 478 -37.29 16.18 -8.22
CA ASN A 478 -38.42 16.98 -8.69
C ASN A 478 -38.11 17.75 -9.99
N ARG A 479 -36.88 18.26 -10.16
CA ARG A 479 -36.43 18.82 -11.45
C ARG A 479 -36.42 17.77 -12.56
N ILE A 480 -35.90 16.56 -12.31
CA ILE A 480 -35.91 15.48 -13.31
C ILE A 480 -37.35 15.16 -13.72
N ARG A 481 -38.31 15.10 -12.78
CA ARG A 481 -39.74 14.91 -13.10
C ARG A 481 -40.30 16.04 -13.96
N GLN A 482 -39.97 17.29 -13.65
CA GLN A 482 -40.45 18.46 -14.40
C GLN A 482 -39.90 18.49 -15.84
N GLU A 483 -38.58 18.40 -16.02
CA GLU A 483 -37.96 18.48 -17.34
C GLU A 483 -38.26 17.24 -18.19
N ASN A 484 -38.39 16.05 -17.58
CA ASN A 484 -38.78 14.85 -18.31
C ASN A 484 -40.27 14.87 -18.74
N ALA A 485 -41.13 15.64 -18.06
CA ALA A 485 -42.54 15.78 -18.43
C ALA A 485 -42.78 16.78 -19.58
N THR A 486 -41.88 17.76 -19.76
CA THR A 486 -41.88 18.71 -20.89
C THR A 486 -41.04 18.23 -22.09
N SER A 487 -40.10 17.33 -21.84
CA SER A 487 -39.17 16.75 -22.82
C SER A 487 -39.88 15.96 -23.93
N VAL A 488 -39.53 16.26 -25.19
CA VAL A 488 -39.88 15.43 -26.37
C VAL A 488 -39.20 14.05 -26.33
N ASP A 489 -39.71 13.10 -27.12
CA ASP A 489 -39.17 11.75 -27.23
C ASP A 489 -37.69 11.71 -27.70
N ALA A 490 -37.04 10.58 -27.50
CA ALA A 490 -35.62 10.41 -27.81
C ALA A 490 -35.27 10.61 -29.30
N GLN A 491 -36.11 10.18 -30.24
CA GLN A 491 -35.83 10.30 -31.67
C GLN A 491 -36.04 11.75 -32.14
N THR A 492 -37.11 12.39 -31.69
CA THR A 492 -37.36 13.83 -31.96
C THR A 492 -36.28 14.71 -31.36
N PHE A 493 -35.85 14.45 -30.11
CA PHE A 493 -34.76 15.19 -29.48
C PHE A 493 -33.45 15.03 -30.25
N TRP A 494 -33.05 13.79 -30.59
CA TRP A 494 -31.79 13.53 -31.29
C TRP A 494 -31.77 14.18 -32.68
N LYS A 495 -32.88 14.12 -33.41
CA LYS A 495 -33.02 14.82 -34.69
C LYS A 495 -32.84 16.34 -34.51
N ARG A 496 -33.56 16.97 -33.57
CA ARG A 496 -33.49 18.42 -33.31
C ARG A 496 -32.11 18.87 -32.84
N PHE A 497 -31.38 18.04 -32.09
CA PHE A 497 -29.98 18.30 -31.73
C PHE A 497 -29.06 18.27 -32.96
N LEU A 498 -29.24 17.29 -33.85
CA LEU A 498 -28.44 17.14 -35.06
C LEU A 498 -28.73 18.22 -36.12
N ASP A 499 -30.00 18.60 -36.35
CA ASP A 499 -30.35 19.67 -37.29
C ASP A 499 -30.22 21.09 -36.69
N GLY A 500 -30.20 21.21 -35.36
CA GLY A 500 -30.03 22.46 -34.61
C GLY A 500 -31.34 23.13 -34.17
N SER A 501 -32.51 22.56 -34.47
CA SER A 501 -33.81 23.16 -34.14
C SER A 501 -34.29 22.90 -32.69
N LEU A 502 -33.38 22.87 -31.71
CA LEU A 502 -33.75 22.75 -30.29
C LEU A 502 -34.39 24.03 -29.75
N GLU A 503 -35.55 23.89 -29.10
CA GLU A 503 -36.34 25.01 -28.58
C GLU A 503 -35.70 25.68 -27.35
N SER A 504 -35.13 24.89 -26.44
CA SER A 504 -34.32 25.34 -25.29
C SER A 504 -32.90 24.78 -25.31
N TRP A 505 -32.02 25.37 -24.50
CA TRP A 505 -30.73 24.79 -24.14
C TRP A 505 -30.45 25.10 -22.66
N ASP A 506 -30.30 24.04 -21.88
CA ASP A 506 -30.32 24.03 -20.42
C ASP A 506 -29.48 22.84 -19.90
N HIS A 507 -29.37 22.66 -18.58
CA HIS A 507 -28.55 21.60 -18.00
C HIS A 507 -29.08 20.18 -18.34
N TYR A 508 -30.40 20.01 -18.38
CA TYR A 508 -31.03 18.72 -18.67
C TYR A 508 -30.81 18.30 -20.13
N THR A 509 -30.98 19.24 -21.07
CA THR A 509 -30.75 19.03 -22.50
C THR A 509 -29.27 18.89 -22.84
N HIS A 510 -28.37 19.60 -22.15
CA HIS A 510 -26.91 19.42 -22.28
C HIS A 510 -26.47 18.01 -21.88
N LEU A 511 -26.87 17.54 -20.69
CA LEU A 511 -26.57 16.18 -20.22
C LEU A 511 -27.18 15.12 -21.16
N ARG A 512 -28.40 15.35 -21.68
CA ARG A 512 -29.07 14.44 -22.62
C ARG A 512 -28.32 14.33 -23.94
N ALA A 513 -27.86 15.45 -24.49
CA ALA A 513 -27.02 15.46 -25.67
C ALA A 513 -25.69 14.70 -25.43
N GLY A 514 -25.04 14.93 -24.29
CA GLY A 514 -23.80 14.23 -23.91
C GLY A 514 -23.98 12.71 -23.83
N PHE A 515 -25.05 12.23 -23.17
CA PHE A 515 -25.40 10.81 -23.11
C PHE A 515 -25.67 10.22 -24.51
N PHE A 516 -26.34 10.97 -25.39
CA PHE A 516 -26.68 10.51 -26.72
C PHE A 516 -25.44 10.38 -27.63
N VAL A 517 -24.49 11.33 -27.52
CA VAL A 517 -23.17 11.25 -28.19
C VAL A 517 -22.36 10.08 -27.65
N LEU A 518 -22.24 9.92 -26.31
CA LEU A 518 -21.54 8.79 -25.68
C LEU A 518 -22.04 7.44 -26.20
N ARG A 519 -23.35 7.24 -26.23
CA ARG A 519 -23.94 5.97 -26.71
C ARG A 519 -23.62 5.70 -28.19
N ASP A 520 -23.63 6.73 -29.03
CA ASP A 520 -23.30 6.58 -30.46
C ASP A 520 -21.80 6.28 -30.68
N CYS A 521 -20.94 7.00 -29.96
CA CYS A 521 -19.50 6.79 -29.96
C CYS A 521 -19.13 5.39 -29.44
N PHE A 522 -19.75 4.92 -28.36
CA PHE A 522 -19.52 3.58 -27.80
C PHE A 522 -20.03 2.47 -28.73
N ALA A 523 -21.14 2.70 -29.45
CA ALA A 523 -21.59 1.79 -30.51
C ALA A 523 -20.60 1.70 -31.70
N ARG A 524 -19.73 2.71 -31.87
CA ARG A 524 -18.62 2.75 -32.82
C ARG A 524 -17.24 2.37 -32.21
N GLY A 525 -17.18 2.04 -30.91
CA GLY A 525 -15.95 1.68 -30.22
C GLY A 525 -15.02 2.86 -29.86
N VAL A 526 -15.50 4.10 -29.90
CA VAL A 526 -14.74 5.31 -29.60
C VAL A 526 -14.69 5.57 -28.08
N GLY A 527 -13.51 5.84 -27.52
CA GLY A 527 -13.33 6.12 -26.09
C GLY A 527 -13.80 7.53 -25.65
N VAL A 528 -13.98 7.74 -24.35
CA VAL A 528 -14.60 8.95 -23.76
C VAL A 528 -13.99 10.28 -24.21
N LEU A 529 -12.67 10.34 -24.44
CA LEU A 529 -12.00 11.55 -24.95
C LEU A 529 -12.40 11.86 -26.41
N GLY A 530 -12.51 10.86 -27.27
CA GLY A 530 -13.04 11.02 -28.63
C GLY A 530 -14.53 11.40 -28.62
N CYS A 531 -15.30 10.88 -27.66
CA CYS A 531 -16.69 11.30 -27.45
C CYS A 531 -16.79 12.79 -27.09
N ALA A 532 -15.83 13.31 -26.31
CA ALA A 532 -15.76 14.71 -25.94
C ALA A 532 -15.38 15.61 -27.12
N ASP A 533 -14.48 15.17 -27.99
CA ASP A 533 -14.10 15.91 -29.20
C ASP A 533 -15.26 15.95 -30.23
N GLU A 534 -16.00 14.84 -30.41
CA GLU A 534 -17.24 14.82 -31.20
C GLU A 534 -18.35 15.71 -30.58
N PHE A 535 -18.53 15.66 -29.25
CA PHE A 535 -19.53 16.51 -28.59
C PHE A 535 -19.15 18.00 -28.71
N MET A 536 -17.87 18.35 -28.53
CA MET A 536 -17.35 19.71 -28.77
C MET A 536 -17.59 20.18 -30.20
N ALA A 537 -17.42 19.31 -31.21
CA ALA A 537 -17.75 19.65 -32.60
C ALA A 537 -19.25 19.96 -32.77
N HIS A 538 -20.14 19.18 -32.17
CA HIS A 538 -21.57 19.51 -32.16
C HIS A 538 -21.89 20.82 -31.42
N LEU A 539 -21.27 21.09 -30.27
CA LEU A 539 -21.48 22.31 -29.48
C LEU A 539 -20.99 23.57 -30.21
N ASN A 540 -19.82 23.50 -30.87
CA ASN A 540 -19.31 24.59 -31.71
C ASN A 540 -20.27 24.90 -32.87
N ARG A 541 -20.72 23.88 -33.61
CA ARG A 541 -21.70 24.02 -34.70
C ARG A 541 -23.03 24.64 -34.23
N LEU A 542 -23.54 24.23 -33.06
CA LEU A 542 -24.76 24.82 -32.48
C LEU A 542 -24.56 26.30 -32.13
N ARG A 543 -23.40 26.65 -31.53
CA ARG A 543 -22.99 28.04 -31.25
C ARG A 543 -22.80 28.88 -32.51
N GLU A 544 -22.38 28.28 -33.62
CA GLU A 544 -22.29 28.96 -34.92
C GLU A 544 -23.66 29.22 -35.56
N GLY A 545 -24.65 28.35 -35.31
CA GLY A 545 -26.03 28.51 -35.77
C GLY A 545 -26.88 29.49 -34.94
N ASP A 546 -26.77 29.45 -33.61
CA ASP A 546 -27.43 30.40 -32.69
C ASP A 546 -26.47 30.77 -31.53
N PRO A 547 -25.64 31.82 -31.72
CA PRO A 547 -24.67 32.26 -30.71
C PRO A 547 -25.31 32.77 -29.41
N GLU A 548 -26.59 33.16 -29.43
CA GLU A 548 -27.31 33.69 -28.26
C GLU A 548 -27.85 32.55 -27.38
N ARG A 549 -28.32 31.46 -28.00
CA ARG A 549 -28.85 30.26 -27.32
C ARG A 549 -27.73 29.37 -26.77
N PHE A 550 -26.65 29.18 -27.52
CA PHE A 550 -25.58 28.24 -27.18
C PHE A 550 -24.30 28.92 -26.65
N ARG A 551 -24.48 29.98 -25.85
CA ARG A 551 -23.40 30.73 -25.18
C ARG A 551 -22.56 29.85 -24.25
N ASN A 552 -21.24 30.09 -24.19
CA ASN A 552 -20.28 29.45 -23.27
C ASN A 552 -20.24 27.91 -23.28
N THR A 553 -20.71 27.27 -24.36
CA THR A 553 -20.83 25.80 -24.47
C THR A 553 -19.51 25.07 -24.73
N ALA A 554 -18.53 25.70 -25.39
CA ALA A 554 -17.26 25.09 -25.75
C ALA A 554 -16.23 25.24 -24.62
N HIS A 555 -15.97 24.17 -23.87
CA HIS A 555 -15.00 24.13 -22.77
C HIS A 555 -14.55 22.68 -22.52
N ARG A 556 -13.40 22.28 -23.08
CA ARG A 556 -13.01 20.86 -23.18
C ARG A 556 -12.94 20.16 -21.82
N THR A 557 -12.43 20.81 -20.77
CA THR A 557 -12.44 20.24 -19.41
C THR A 557 -13.86 20.06 -18.85
N MET A 558 -14.72 21.07 -18.93
CA MET A 558 -16.12 20.94 -18.49
C MET A 558 -16.87 19.84 -19.27
N THR A 559 -16.60 19.70 -20.58
CA THR A 559 -17.22 18.65 -21.41
C THR A 559 -16.77 17.25 -21.01
N ILE A 560 -15.46 17.01 -20.87
CA ILE A 560 -14.93 15.68 -20.45
C ILE A 560 -15.42 15.34 -19.04
N PHE A 561 -15.46 16.30 -18.12
CA PHE A 561 -16.03 16.14 -16.79
C PHE A 561 -17.47 15.58 -16.84
N TRP A 562 -18.38 16.25 -17.55
CA TRP A 562 -19.77 15.80 -17.62
C TRP A 562 -19.93 14.47 -18.36
N LEU A 563 -19.16 14.20 -19.42
CA LEU A 563 -19.21 12.91 -20.10
C LEU A 563 -18.73 11.76 -19.19
N GLN A 564 -17.69 11.94 -18.38
CA GLN A 564 -17.25 10.93 -17.41
C GLN A 564 -18.34 10.65 -16.34
N GLN A 565 -18.96 11.70 -15.80
CA GLN A 565 -20.03 11.56 -14.80
C GLN A 565 -21.27 10.84 -15.37
N ILE A 566 -21.66 11.16 -16.62
CA ILE A 566 -22.73 10.45 -17.34
C ILE A 566 -22.35 8.98 -17.60
N GLN A 567 -21.11 8.72 -18.03
CA GLN A 567 -20.63 7.36 -18.31
C GLN A 567 -20.69 6.46 -17.07
N VAL A 568 -20.23 6.97 -15.92
CA VAL A 568 -20.28 6.26 -14.63
C VAL A 568 -21.72 5.90 -14.29
N ALA A 569 -22.63 6.88 -14.22
CA ALA A 569 -24.04 6.63 -13.87
C ALA A 569 -24.75 5.68 -14.86
N ALA A 570 -24.42 5.73 -16.16
CA ALA A 570 -24.99 4.81 -17.15
C ALA A 570 -24.53 3.35 -16.97
N ILE A 571 -23.26 3.13 -16.59
CA ILE A 571 -22.71 1.80 -16.30
C ILE A 571 -23.26 1.27 -14.96
N GLU A 572 -23.40 2.15 -13.98
CA GLU A 572 -23.96 1.87 -12.65
C GLU A 572 -25.44 1.48 -12.74
N TYR A 573 -26.22 2.21 -13.54
CA TYR A 573 -27.60 1.85 -13.90
C TYR A 573 -27.65 0.50 -14.64
N GLN A 574 -26.75 0.26 -15.61
CA GLN A 574 -26.68 -0.99 -16.36
C GLN A 574 -26.41 -2.19 -15.45
N ALA A 575 -25.43 -2.09 -14.54
CA ALA A 575 -25.05 -3.14 -13.61
C ALA A 575 -26.22 -3.56 -12.70
N ASN A 576 -27.03 -2.59 -12.27
CA ASN A 576 -28.18 -2.82 -11.40
C ASN A 576 -29.46 -3.29 -12.12
N ASN A 577 -29.60 -3.10 -13.44
CA ASN A 577 -30.87 -3.33 -14.16
C ASN A 577 -30.80 -4.32 -15.33
N SER A 578 -29.68 -4.44 -16.05
CA SER A 578 -29.54 -5.32 -17.23
C SER A 578 -28.07 -5.52 -17.66
N PRO A 579 -27.38 -6.56 -17.16
CA PRO A 579 -26.02 -6.85 -17.59
C PRO A 579 -25.97 -7.33 -19.05
N GLY A 580 -25.23 -6.61 -19.91
CA GLY A 580 -24.84 -7.09 -21.24
C GLY A 580 -24.76 -6.04 -22.35
N LYS A 581 -25.44 -4.89 -22.24
CA LYS A 581 -25.39 -3.79 -23.22
C LYS A 581 -25.50 -2.43 -22.55
N PHE A 582 -24.81 -1.43 -23.09
CA PHE A 582 -24.92 -0.03 -22.66
C PHE A 582 -26.36 0.49 -22.85
N PRO A 583 -26.91 1.32 -21.94
CA PRO A 583 -28.32 1.71 -21.99
C PRO A 583 -28.74 2.47 -23.27
N GLY A 584 -30.00 2.29 -23.68
CA GLY A 584 -30.57 3.01 -24.82
C GLY A 584 -30.92 4.47 -24.52
N GLN A 585 -31.25 5.24 -25.58
CA GLN A 585 -31.57 6.68 -25.46
C GLN A 585 -32.84 6.93 -24.63
N GLU A 586 -33.76 5.98 -24.65
CA GLU A 586 -34.99 5.94 -23.85
C GLU A 586 -34.73 5.76 -22.34
N LYS A 587 -33.55 5.30 -21.94
CA LYS A 587 -33.17 5.11 -20.53
C LYS A 587 -32.54 6.33 -19.85
N TYR A 588 -32.38 7.44 -20.57
CA TYR A 588 -31.78 8.65 -20.03
C TYR A 588 -32.43 9.16 -18.72
N ALA A 589 -33.77 9.20 -18.67
CA ALA A 589 -34.50 9.65 -17.48
C ALA A 589 -34.32 8.68 -16.30
N ASP A 590 -34.36 7.36 -16.56
CA ASP A 590 -34.16 6.33 -15.55
C ASP A 590 -32.74 6.41 -14.95
N ILE A 591 -31.72 6.69 -15.77
CA ILE A 591 -30.33 6.91 -15.32
C ILE A 591 -30.24 8.14 -14.41
N LEU A 592 -30.86 9.27 -14.79
CA LEU A 592 -30.91 10.46 -13.93
C LEU A 592 -31.66 10.19 -12.62
N PHE A 593 -32.72 9.38 -12.63
CA PHE A 593 -33.41 8.99 -11.39
C PHE A 593 -32.56 8.07 -10.49
N SER A 594 -31.64 7.27 -11.05
CA SER A 594 -30.63 6.53 -10.27
C SER A 594 -29.43 7.38 -9.82
N ALA A 595 -29.18 8.52 -10.46
CA ALA A 595 -28.08 9.43 -10.14
C ALA A 595 -28.52 10.91 -10.10
N PRO A 596 -29.41 11.33 -9.16
CA PRO A 596 -30.00 12.66 -9.18
C PRO A 596 -28.98 13.80 -9.04
N HIS A 597 -27.83 13.53 -8.41
CA HIS A 597 -26.72 14.46 -8.22
C HIS A 597 -26.20 15.08 -9.53
N LEU A 598 -26.35 14.39 -10.68
CA LEU A 598 -25.96 14.91 -11.99
C LEU A 598 -26.70 16.22 -12.35
N MET A 599 -27.94 16.40 -11.87
CA MET A 599 -28.74 17.60 -12.11
C MET A 599 -28.31 18.82 -11.28
N ASN A 600 -27.33 18.67 -10.38
CA ASN A 600 -26.66 19.81 -9.75
C ASN A 600 -25.60 20.38 -10.71
N SER A 601 -25.93 21.44 -11.46
CA SER A 601 -24.98 22.12 -12.35
C SER A 601 -23.74 22.73 -11.65
N GLY A 602 -23.71 22.73 -10.31
CA GLY A 602 -22.54 23.06 -9.50
C GLY A 602 -21.65 21.86 -9.12
N LEU A 603 -21.95 20.63 -9.56
CA LEU A 603 -21.25 19.39 -9.17
C LEU A 603 -19.73 19.46 -9.36
N TRP A 604 -19.26 20.12 -10.42
CA TRP A 604 -17.83 20.34 -10.69
C TRP A 604 -17.06 20.98 -9.52
N ARG A 605 -17.73 21.72 -8.62
CA ARG A 605 -17.11 22.35 -7.44
C ARG A 605 -16.63 21.37 -6.38
N ALA A 606 -17.05 20.11 -6.45
CA ALA A 606 -16.50 19.05 -5.61
C ALA A 606 -15.16 18.52 -6.18
N TYR A 607 -14.83 18.85 -7.43
CA TYR A 607 -13.70 18.28 -8.18
C TYR A 607 -12.67 19.35 -8.59
N TYR A 608 -13.09 20.58 -8.89
CA TYR A 608 -12.21 21.67 -9.34
C TYR A 608 -12.42 22.98 -8.57
N THR A 609 -11.33 23.68 -8.27
CA THR A 609 -11.39 25.12 -7.92
C THR A 609 -11.75 25.96 -9.14
N LYS A 610 -12.15 27.23 -8.91
CA LYS A 610 -12.40 28.17 -10.01
C LYS A 610 -11.12 28.52 -10.77
N ASP A 611 -10.02 28.64 -10.05
CA ASP A 611 -8.77 29.20 -10.56
C ASP A 611 -8.01 28.18 -11.42
N SER A 612 -8.24 26.88 -11.18
CA SER A 612 -7.95 25.79 -12.10
C SER A 612 -8.89 25.78 -13.33
N LEU A 613 -10.21 25.65 -13.10
CA LEU A 613 -11.16 25.29 -14.16
C LEU A 613 -11.41 26.39 -15.20
N PHE A 614 -11.38 27.67 -14.83
CA PHE A 614 -11.76 28.76 -15.74
C PHE A 614 -10.61 29.38 -16.54
N THR A 615 -9.40 28.81 -16.45
CA THR A 615 -8.25 29.17 -17.28
C THR A 615 -8.54 29.04 -18.79
N PRO A 616 -7.84 29.79 -19.66
CA PRO A 616 -7.86 29.53 -21.10
C PRO A 616 -7.46 28.09 -21.42
N GLN A 617 -6.43 27.59 -20.74
CA GLN A 617 -5.86 26.25 -20.93
C GLN A 617 -6.88 25.14 -20.64
N ALA A 618 -7.71 25.25 -19.60
CA ALA A 618 -8.77 24.26 -19.30
C ALA A 618 -9.99 24.33 -20.25
N LYS A 619 -10.15 25.45 -21.00
CA LYS A 619 -11.17 25.56 -22.06
C LYS A 619 -10.75 24.86 -23.34
N GLU A 620 -9.46 24.89 -23.67
CA GLU A 620 -8.91 24.30 -24.89
C GLU A 620 -8.45 22.84 -24.68
N ASN A 621 -7.80 22.55 -23.55
CA ASN A 621 -7.20 21.26 -23.23
C ASN A 621 -7.94 20.55 -22.08
N TRP A 622 -7.62 19.27 -21.88
CA TRP A 622 -8.07 18.51 -20.70
C TRP A 622 -7.20 18.83 -19.49
N HIS A 623 -7.81 19.12 -18.34
CA HIS A 623 -7.13 19.29 -17.05
C HIS A 623 -7.73 18.33 -16.02
N LEU A 624 -6.88 17.63 -15.27
CA LEU A 624 -7.31 16.79 -14.16
C LEU A 624 -7.89 17.65 -13.03
N PRO A 625 -8.80 17.10 -12.19
CA PRO A 625 -9.40 17.87 -11.11
C PRO A 625 -8.47 18.02 -9.91
N ASP A 626 -8.48 19.21 -9.34
CA ASP A 626 -7.57 19.70 -8.29
C ASP A 626 -8.12 19.61 -6.85
N ILE A 627 -9.39 19.19 -6.67
CA ILE A 627 -9.98 18.94 -5.34
C ILE A 627 -10.08 17.44 -5.03
N GLN A 628 -10.55 16.62 -5.97
CA GLN A 628 -10.63 15.16 -5.83
C GLN A 628 -10.66 14.47 -7.22
N PRO A 629 -10.16 13.24 -7.36
CA PRO A 629 -10.17 12.52 -8.64
C PRO A 629 -11.59 12.19 -9.13
N LEU A 630 -11.73 11.93 -10.43
CA LEU A 630 -13.01 11.49 -11.02
C LEU A 630 -13.30 10.01 -10.69
N PRO A 631 -14.58 9.62 -10.54
CA PRO A 631 -14.97 8.22 -10.36
C PRO A 631 -14.57 7.36 -11.57
N THR A 632 -14.14 6.14 -11.28
CA THR A 632 -13.57 5.18 -12.24
C THR A 632 -14.46 3.96 -12.44
N ILE A 633 -14.47 3.40 -13.65
CA ILE A 633 -15.35 2.29 -14.04
C ILE A 633 -15.06 1.00 -13.25
N SER A 634 -13.83 0.84 -12.77
CA SER A 634 -13.42 -0.26 -11.88
C SER A 634 -14.17 -0.24 -10.55
N GLN A 635 -14.37 0.94 -9.94
CA GLN A 635 -15.14 1.12 -8.69
C GLN A 635 -16.63 0.74 -8.86
N VAL A 636 -17.17 0.92 -10.07
CA VAL A 636 -18.58 0.62 -10.44
C VAL A 636 -18.78 -0.86 -10.79
N THR A 637 -17.75 -1.52 -11.32
CA THR A 637 -17.83 -2.91 -11.83
C THR A 637 -17.28 -3.96 -10.86
N SER A 638 -16.54 -3.55 -9.83
CA SER A 638 -16.50 -4.32 -8.58
C SER A 638 -17.93 -4.42 -8.04
N ARG A 639 -18.40 -5.66 -7.78
CA ARG A 639 -19.57 -5.86 -6.89
C ARG A 639 -19.35 -5.06 -5.61
N PRO A 640 -20.41 -4.48 -5.02
CA PRO A 640 -20.24 -3.58 -3.88
C PRO A 640 -19.45 -4.27 -2.78
N PRO A 641 -18.62 -3.53 -2.02
CA PRO A 641 -18.13 -4.06 -0.76
C PRO A 641 -19.34 -4.55 0.04
N GLN A 642 -19.17 -5.66 0.77
CA GLN A 642 -20.17 -6.05 1.77
C GLN A 642 -20.47 -4.81 2.63
N LYS A 643 -21.74 -4.64 3.04
CA LYS A 643 -22.05 -3.62 4.04
C LYS A 643 -21.27 -3.94 5.31
N ILE A 644 -20.10 -3.33 5.47
CA ILE A 644 -19.46 -3.13 6.74
C ILE A 644 -20.34 -2.12 7.49
N SER A 645 -21.46 -2.62 8.01
CA SER A 645 -22.13 -1.96 9.12
C SER A 645 -21.08 -1.82 10.21
N GLY A 646 -20.85 -0.59 10.69
CA GLY A 646 -19.75 -0.21 11.60
C GLY A 646 -19.82 -0.79 13.02
N ASN A 647 -20.31 -2.02 13.15
CA ASN A 647 -20.19 -2.89 14.30
C ASN A 647 -20.45 -4.35 13.85
N ASP A 648 -19.48 -4.97 13.17
CA ASP A 648 -19.53 -6.40 12.84
C ASP A 648 -19.29 -7.23 14.10
N ALA A 649 -20.37 -7.38 14.89
CA ALA A 649 -20.41 -8.16 16.12
C ALA A 649 -20.14 -9.66 15.89
N ASP A 650 -20.27 -10.14 14.65
CA ASP A 650 -19.96 -11.52 14.26
C ASP A 650 -18.49 -11.69 13.84
N ARG A 651 -17.75 -10.63 13.50
CA ARG A 651 -16.36 -10.72 12.98
C ARG A 651 -15.46 -11.63 13.80
N LEU A 652 -15.31 -11.32 15.10
CA LEU A 652 -14.44 -12.07 16.00
C LEU A 652 -15.00 -13.45 16.38
N PRO A 653 -16.31 -13.62 16.69
CA PRO A 653 -16.91 -14.95 16.82
C PRO A 653 -16.72 -15.84 15.58
N ARG A 654 -16.97 -15.31 14.38
CA ARG A 654 -16.90 -16.04 13.11
C ARG A 654 -15.47 -16.44 12.77
N PHE A 655 -14.51 -15.54 12.92
CA PHE A 655 -13.09 -15.86 12.78
C PHE A 655 -12.63 -16.90 13.82
N ALA A 656 -13.00 -16.73 15.09
CA ALA A 656 -12.68 -17.69 16.14
C ALA A 656 -13.33 -19.08 15.90
N PHE A 657 -14.50 -19.13 15.26
CA PHE A 657 -15.13 -20.38 14.82
C PHE A 657 -14.27 -21.09 13.77
N SER A 658 -13.82 -20.39 12.72
CA SER A 658 -12.86 -20.91 11.73
C SER A 658 -11.58 -21.44 12.39
N VAL A 659 -11.02 -20.69 13.35
CA VAL A 659 -9.81 -21.07 14.09
C VAL A 659 -10.01 -22.33 14.93
N VAL A 660 -11.15 -22.45 15.64
CA VAL A 660 -11.44 -23.63 16.45
C VAL A 660 -11.78 -24.84 15.58
N GLN A 661 -12.48 -24.68 14.46
CA GLN A 661 -12.72 -25.77 13.51
C GLN A 661 -11.41 -26.32 12.95
N LYS A 662 -10.49 -25.46 12.47
CA LYS A 662 -9.18 -25.90 11.99
C LYS A 662 -8.32 -26.48 13.14
N THR A 663 -8.45 -25.98 14.37
CA THR A 663 -7.82 -26.58 15.57
C THR A 663 -8.31 -28.01 15.86
N LEU A 664 -9.55 -28.35 15.51
CA LEU A 664 -10.13 -29.67 15.73
C LEU A 664 -9.85 -30.66 14.58
N SER A 665 -9.54 -30.18 13.37
CA SER A 665 -9.21 -31.03 12.21
C SER A 665 -7.71 -31.18 11.94
N SER A 666 -6.88 -30.24 12.38
CA SER A 666 -5.43 -30.23 12.13
C SER A 666 -4.65 -31.19 13.03
N GLN A 667 -3.49 -31.64 12.54
CA GLN A 667 -2.48 -32.35 13.33
C GLN A 667 -1.49 -31.40 14.06
N LEU A 668 -1.54 -30.10 13.78
CA LEU A 668 -0.68 -29.11 14.43
C LEU A 668 -1.07 -28.89 15.90
N ARG A 669 -0.09 -28.52 16.73
CA ARG A 669 -0.36 -28.15 18.13
C ARG A 669 -1.20 -26.87 18.18
N ARG A 670 -2.29 -26.87 18.96
CA ARG A 670 -3.19 -25.72 19.21
C ARG A 670 -2.48 -24.37 19.34
N GLY A 671 -1.37 -24.31 20.08
CA GLY A 671 -0.61 -23.06 20.27
C GLY A 671 -0.03 -22.46 18.97
N GLY A 672 0.40 -23.30 18.02
CA GLY A 672 0.86 -22.84 16.70
C GLY A 672 -0.30 -22.32 15.86
N ILE A 673 -1.43 -23.04 15.84
CA ILE A 673 -2.64 -22.62 15.11
C ILE A 673 -3.18 -21.29 15.64
N VAL A 674 -3.23 -21.11 16.97
CA VAL A 674 -3.65 -19.85 17.60
C VAL A 674 -2.65 -18.72 17.33
N LYS A 675 -1.34 -19.01 17.28
CA LYS A 675 -0.33 -18.02 16.86
C LYS A 675 -0.58 -17.54 15.42
N GLN A 676 -0.72 -18.46 14.46
CA GLN A 676 -1.01 -18.11 13.06
C GLN A 676 -2.32 -17.33 12.92
N ALA A 677 -3.33 -17.64 13.75
CA ALA A 677 -4.58 -16.88 13.80
C ALA A 677 -4.39 -15.43 14.27
N PHE A 678 -3.54 -15.19 15.27
CA PHE A 678 -3.24 -13.83 15.75
C PHE A 678 -2.48 -13.02 14.71
N GLU A 679 -1.42 -13.57 14.10
CA GLU A 679 -0.63 -12.88 13.07
C GLU A 679 -1.51 -12.52 11.85
N ALA A 680 -2.37 -13.44 11.39
CA ALA A 680 -3.31 -13.19 10.29
C ALA A 680 -4.40 -12.14 10.66
N LEU A 681 -4.99 -12.23 11.85
CA LEU A 681 -6.04 -11.29 12.30
C LEU A 681 -5.48 -9.89 12.55
N GLN A 682 -4.27 -9.78 13.12
CA GLN A 682 -3.57 -8.51 13.32
C GLN A 682 -3.27 -7.87 11.96
N SER A 683 -2.65 -8.61 11.03
CA SER A 683 -2.36 -8.13 9.68
C SER A 683 -3.61 -7.72 8.90
N SER A 684 -4.70 -8.50 8.94
CA SER A 684 -5.97 -8.11 8.31
C SER A 684 -6.57 -6.85 8.96
N THR A 685 -6.60 -6.78 10.30
CA THR A 685 -7.17 -5.62 11.02
C THR A 685 -6.36 -4.34 10.83
N MET A 686 -5.03 -4.43 10.68
CA MET A 686 -4.19 -3.27 10.33
C MET A 686 -4.45 -2.79 8.91
N ARG A 687 -4.50 -3.69 7.91
CA ARG A 687 -4.84 -3.35 6.52
C ARG A 687 -6.23 -2.72 6.41
N LEU A 688 -7.23 -3.31 7.07
CA LEU A 688 -8.59 -2.78 7.14
C LEU A 688 -8.67 -1.40 7.80
N ARG A 689 -7.92 -1.16 8.89
CA ARG A 689 -7.86 0.15 9.57
C ARG A 689 -7.13 1.24 8.79
N ALA A 690 -6.27 0.88 7.85
CA ALA A 690 -5.66 1.86 6.93
C ALA A 690 -6.68 2.43 5.94
N THR A 691 -7.73 1.67 5.59
CA THR A 691 -8.81 2.10 4.70
C THR A 691 -10.07 2.59 5.43
N ASP A 692 -10.35 2.08 6.64
CA ASP A 692 -11.52 2.44 7.45
C ASP A 692 -11.15 2.50 8.94
N SER A 693 -11.02 3.73 9.45
CA SER A 693 -10.65 4.00 10.84
C SER A 693 -11.73 3.64 11.87
N SER A 694 -12.97 3.36 11.45
CA SER A 694 -14.06 2.93 12.33
C SER A 694 -13.89 1.48 12.84
N ILE A 695 -13.09 0.67 12.14
CA ILE A 695 -12.84 -0.73 12.49
C ILE A 695 -12.02 -0.80 13.80
N PRO A 696 -12.48 -1.53 14.83
CA PRO A 696 -11.76 -1.60 16.12
C PRO A 696 -10.31 -2.08 15.99
N PRO A 697 -9.38 -1.57 16.83
CA PRO A 697 -7.99 -2.00 16.82
C PRO A 697 -7.88 -3.50 17.15
N TYR A 698 -6.83 -4.14 16.65
CA TYR A 698 -6.52 -5.53 17.00
C TYR A 698 -6.42 -5.70 18.52
N SER A 699 -6.93 -6.82 19.03
CA SER A 699 -6.73 -7.22 20.42
C SER A 699 -6.56 -8.72 20.58
N GLU A 700 -5.42 -9.11 21.16
CA GLU A 700 -5.15 -10.49 21.53
C GLU A 700 -6.17 -11.00 22.56
N THR A 701 -6.52 -10.19 23.57
CA THR A 701 -7.54 -10.57 24.57
C THR A 701 -8.89 -10.84 23.93
N GLN A 702 -9.36 -9.97 23.04
CA GLN A 702 -10.66 -10.15 22.39
C GLN A 702 -10.66 -11.36 21.45
N ALA A 703 -9.59 -11.57 20.68
CA ALA A 703 -9.43 -12.73 19.81
C ALA A 703 -9.35 -14.04 20.63
N TYR A 704 -8.50 -14.10 21.66
CA TYR A 704 -8.35 -15.26 22.54
C TYR A 704 -9.65 -15.57 23.29
N PHE A 705 -10.38 -14.56 23.77
CA PHE A 705 -11.68 -14.73 24.42
C PHE A 705 -12.64 -15.52 23.52
N TRP A 706 -12.83 -15.07 22.28
CA TRP A 706 -13.73 -15.74 21.34
C TRP A 706 -13.26 -17.16 21.00
N ILE A 707 -11.94 -17.37 20.84
CA ILE A 707 -11.36 -18.71 20.65
C ILE A 707 -11.63 -19.63 21.85
N GLN A 708 -11.52 -19.16 23.10
CA GLN A 708 -11.85 -19.98 24.28
C GLN A 708 -13.35 -20.26 24.40
N ILE A 709 -14.19 -19.24 24.20
CA ILE A 709 -15.66 -19.35 24.34
C ILE A 709 -16.22 -20.33 23.31
N ILE A 710 -15.81 -20.22 22.05
CA ILE A 710 -16.27 -21.11 20.98
C ILE A 710 -15.70 -22.53 21.15
N HIS A 711 -14.45 -22.66 21.60
CA HIS A 711 -13.90 -23.96 21.99
C HIS A 711 -14.68 -24.60 23.15
N ALA A 712 -15.10 -23.83 24.17
CA ALA A 712 -15.92 -24.32 25.27
C ALA A 712 -17.34 -24.72 24.81
N TYR A 713 -17.96 -23.95 23.90
CA TYR A 713 -19.25 -24.31 23.29
C TYR A 713 -19.14 -25.60 22.47
N LEU A 714 -18.18 -25.70 21.55
CA LEU A 714 -17.98 -26.90 20.71
C LEU A 714 -17.60 -28.13 21.54
N ARG A 715 -16.78 -27.98 22.60
CA ARG A 715 -16.47 -29.06 23.56
C ARG A 715 -17.69 -29.55 24.35
N SER A 716 -18.75 -28.76 24.42
CA SER A 716 -20.03 -29.18 25.04
C SER A 716 -20.81 -30.13 24.13
N LEU A 717 -20.56 -30.13 22.82
CA LEU A 717 -21.20 -31.02 21.84
C LEU A 717 -20.58 -32.43 21.88
N GLN A 718 -20.88 -33.20 22.92
CA GLN A 718 -20.53 -34.62 23.02
C GLN A 718 -21.38 -35.54 22.11
N VAL A 719 -22.23 -34.95 21.25
CA VAL A 719 -23.12 -35.66 20.32
C VAL A 719 -22.55 -35.56 18.90
N GLN A 720 -22.54 -36.68 18.18
CA GLN A 720 -22.20 -36.70 16.76
C GLN A 720 -23.23 -35.90 15.95
N VAL A 721 -22.89 -34.64 15.64
CA VAL A 721 -23.53 -33.88 14.57
C VAL A 721 -22.96 -34.42 13.26
N SER A 722 -23.73 -35.27 12.57
CA SER A 722 -23.30 -35.90 11.30
C SER A 722 -23.32 -34.90 10.14
N GLY A 723 -22.32 -34.03 10.09
CA GLY A 723 -22.11 -33.04 9.03
C GLY A 723 -21.24 -31.88 9.53
N SER A 724 -20.61 -31.14 8.61
CA SER A 724 -19.85 -29.93 8.99
C SER A 724 -20.80 -28.86 9.53
N LEU A 725 -20.57 -28.42 10.77
CA LEU A 725 -21.36 -27.38 11.41
C LEU A 725 -21.00 -26.02 10.79
N THR A 726 -21.99 -25.27 10.33
CA THR A 726 -21.80 -23.89 9.82
C THR A 726 -21.84 -22.88 10.95
N PHE A 727 -21.24 -21.69 10.75
CA PHE A 727 -21.28 -20.62 11.74
C PHE A 727 -22.72 -20.20 12.09
N GLU A 728 -23.62 -20.08 11.12
CA GLU A 728 -25.04 -19.74 11.38
C GLU A 728 -25.78 -20.82 12.20
N ALA A 729 -25.49 -22.10 11.95
CA ALA A 729 -26.04 -23.18 12.74
C ALA A 729 -25.46 -23.19 14.17
N PHE A 730 -24.16 -22.92 14.32
CA PHE A 730 -23.50 -22.76 15.61
C PHE A 730 -24.06 -21.57 16.41
N LYS A 731 -24.16 -20.40 15.79
CA LYS A 731 -24.74 -19.17 16.34
C LYS A 731 -26.18 -19.39 16.80
N SER A 732 -26.98 -20.09 16.00
CA SER A 732 -28.37 -20.45 16.35
C SER A 732 -28.46 -21.51 17.45
N LEU A 733 -27.51 -22.44 17.52
CA LEU A 733 -27.45 -23.50 18.54
C LEU A 733 -27.13 -22.94 19.94
N PHE A 734 -26.24 -21.95 20.00
CA PHE A 734 -25.75 -21.38 21.25
C PHE A 734 -26.35 -20.01 21.61
N ASP A 735 -27.04 -19.34 20.68
CA ASP A 735 -27.60 -17.98 20.81
C ASP A 735 -26.51 -16.91 21.01
N VAL A 736 -25.51 -16.98 20.13
CA VAL A 736 -24.31 -16.11 20.14
C VAL A 736 -24.64 -14.70 19.63
N LYS A 737 -24.17 -13.67 20.34
CA LYS A 737 -24.61 -12.27 20.15
C LYS A 737 -23.50 -11.25 19.95
N GLY A 738 -22.25 -11.59 20.28
CA GLY A 738 -21.11 -10.68 20.23
C GLY A 738 -20.92 -9.83 21.50
N ASP A 739 -21.79 -9.98 22.50
CA ASP A 739 -21.76 -9.22 23.76
C ASP A 739 -21.43 -10.07 25.01
N GLU A 740 -21.25 -11.38 24.84
CA GLU A 740 -20.97 -12.35 25.90
C GLU A 740 -19.78 -11.97 26.78
N TRP A 741 -18.79 -11.26 26.23
CA TRP A 741 -17.65 -10.71 26.95
C TRP A 741 -18.05 -9.85 28.16
N ARG A 742 -19.20 -9.18 28.10
CA ARG A 742 -19.73 -8.32 29.19
C ARG A 742 -19.97 -9.08 30.50
N GLN A 743 -20.09 -10.41 30.45
CA GLN A 743 -20.20 -11.28 31.64
C GLN A 743 -18.85 -11.56 32.32
N TYR A 744 -17.74 -11.40 31.60
CA TYR A 744 -16.40 -11.82 32.01
C TYR A 744 -15.47 -10.62 32.22
N TYR A 745 -15.56 -9.60 31.37
CA TYR A 745 -14.75 -8.39 31.39
C TYR A 745 -15.57 -7.13 31.71
N SER A 746 -15.02 -6.20 32.49
CA SER A 746 -15.44 -4.80 32.43
C SER A 746 -15.07 -4.18 31.08
N GLN A 747 -15.81 -3.15 30.66
CA GLN A 747 -15.51 -2.45 29.41
C GLN A 747 -14.12 -1.79 29.45
N SER A 748 -13.76 -1.24 30.61
CA SER A 748 -12.44 -0.68 30.90
C SER A 748 -11.28 -1.67 30.73
N VAL A 749 -11.46 -2.97 31.02
CA VAL A 749 -10.43 -3.98 30.73
C VAL A 749 -10.51 -4.47 29.29
N TRP A 750 -11.72 -4.72 28.77
CA TRP A 750 -11.98 -5.23 27.42
C TRP A 750 -11.42 -4.33 26.30
N GLU A 751 -11.47 -3.01 26.47
CA GLU A 751 -11.05 -2.01 25.47
C GLU A 751 -9.62 -1.48 25.73
N SER A 752 -8.98 -1.93 26.82
CA SER A 752 -7.68 -1.47 27.32
C SER A 752 -6.50 -1.77 26.39
N ILE A 753 -5.44 -0.94 26.45
CA ILE A 753 -4.21 -1.17 25.69
C ILE A 753 -3.50 -2.49 26.11
N PRO A 754 -3.38 -2.85 27.41
CA PRO A 754 -2.90 -4.18 27.79
C PRO A 754 -3.68 -5.32 27.13
N ALA A 755 -5.01 -5.22 27.08
CA ALA A 755 -5.84 -6.23 26.40
C ALA A 755 -5.62 -6.26 24.87
N ARG A 756 -5.14 -5.17 24.26
CA ARG A 756 -4.73 -5.16 22.85
C ARG A 756 -3.43 -5.94 22.65
N MET A 757 -2.43 -5.64 23.49
CA MET A 757 -1.04 -6.11 23.37
C MET A 757 -0.82 -7.57 23.80
N SER A 758 -1.64 -8.12 24.69
CA SER A 758 -1.55 -9.51 25.14
C SER A 758 -2.87 -10.01 25.75
N PHE A 759 -2.96 -11.31 26.06
CA PHE A 759 -4.10 -11.87 26.80
C PHE A 759 -4.11 -11.42 28.27
N VAL A 760 -5.11 -10.62 28.62
CA VAL A 760 -5.45 -10.18 29.98
C VAL A 760 -6.56 -11.07 30.54
N ASN A 761 -6.39 -11.57 31.76
CA ASN A 761 -7.41 -12.37 32.44
C ASN A 761 -8.69 -11.55 32.72
N PRO A 762 -9.89 -12.15 32.70
CA PRO A 762 -11.13 -11.40 32.94
C PRO A 762 -11.31 -11.00 34.40
N ASP A 763 -11.76 -9.76 34.62
CA ASP A 763 -11.87 -9.11 35.93
C ASP A 763 -13.19 -9.36 36.66
N LYS A 764 -14.29 -9.70 35.95
CA LYS A 764 -15.59 -10.01 36.56
C LYS A 764 -15.76 -11.49 36.90
N LYS A 765 -15.29 -12.39 36.03
CA LYS A 765 -15.62 -13.82 36.08
C LYS A 765 -14.63 -14.64 35.24
N ALA A 766 -14.15 -15.77 35.75
CA ALA A 766 -13.29 -16.67 35.00
C ALA A 766 -13.99 -17.26 33.76
N LEU A 767 -13.22 -17.51 32.69
CA LEU A 767 -13.74 -18.12 31.45
C LEU A 767 -14.18 -19.58 31.67
N PRO A 768 -15.26 -20.04 31.00
CA PRO A 768 -15.77 -21.39 31.14
C PRO A 768 -14.96 -22.39 30.30
N ASN A 769 -14.77 -23.60 30.82
CA ASN A 769 -14.12 -24.69 30.08
C ASN A 769 -15.09 -25.54 29.24
N VAL A 770 -16.38 -25.50 29.60
CA VAL A 770 -17.53 -26.23 29.03
C VAL A 770 -18.79 -25.41 29.38
N PHE A 771 -19.82 -25.43 28.53
CA PHE A 771 -21.15 -24.84 28.76
C PHE A 771 -22.22 -25.93 28.96
N GLY A 772 -23.41 -25.53 29.43
CA GLY A 772 -24.56 -26.43 29.48
C GLY A 772 -25.08 -26.81 28.08
N MET A 773 -25.65 -28.01 27.94
CA MET A 773 -26.24 -28.47 26.68
C MET A 773 -27.37 -27.53 26.22
N PRO A 774 -27.46 -27.20 24.91
CA PRO A 774 -28.58 -26.45 24.34
C PRO A 774 -29.93 -27.14 24.54
N SER A 775 -31.00 -26.34 24.60
CA SER A 775 -32.37 -26.87 24.65
C SER A 775 -32.76 -27.56 23.34
N GLN A 776 -33.75 -28.46 23.40
CA GLN A 776 -34.24 -29.19 22.22
C GLN A 776 -34.65 -28.23 21.09
N ALA A 777 -35.35 -27.14 21.42
CA ALA A 777 -35.72 -26.10 20.46
C ALA A 777 -34.50 -25.47 19.75
N ARG A 778 -33.39 -25.22 20.46
CA ARG A 778 -32.15 -24.71 19.82
C ARG A 778 -31.47 -25.76 18.96
N MET A 779 -31.51 -27.04 19.36
CA MET A 779 -31.03 -28.14 18.52
C MET A 779 -31.86 -28.28 17.23
N ASP A 780 -33.17 -28.07 17.28
CA ASP A 780 -34.05 -28.13 16.11
C ASP A 780 -33.93 -26.87 15.22
N MET A 781 -33.72 -25.69 15.80
CA MET A 781 -33.33 -24.49 15.04
C MET A 781 -31.98 -24.69 14.34
N ALA A 782 -30.97 -25.22 15.03
CA ALA A 782 -29.65 -25.49 14.45
C ALA A 782 -29.72 -26.55 13.33
N ARG A 783 -30.50 -27.62 13.51
CA ARG A 783 -30.81 -28.59 12.45
C ARG A 783 -31.47 -27.91 11.25
N THR A 784 -32.43 -27.02 11.48
CA THR A 784 -33.08 -26.24 10.43
C THR A 784 -32.07 -25.36 9.68
N GLN A 785 -31.14 -24.70 10.38
CA GLN A 785 -30.09 -23.92 9.73
C GLN A 785 -29.05 -24.77 9.00
N MET A 786 -28.74 -25.99 9.47
CA MET A 786 -27.91 -26.93 8.71
C MET A 786 -28.62 -27.40 7.44
N VAL A 787 -29.91 -27.72 7.51
CA VAL A 787 -30.74 -28.07 6.35
C VAL A 787 -30.82 -26.89 5.37
N ASN A 788 -31.06 -25.67 5.85
CA ASN A 788 -31.05 -24.45 5.03
C ASN A 788 -29.69 -24.21 4.38
N ALA A 789 -28.58 -24.35 5.12
CA ALA A 789 -27.24 -24.17 4.58
C ALA A 789 -26.87 -25.25 3.56
N ILE A 790 -27.35 -26.49 3.73
CA ILE A 790 -27.26 -27.56 2.73
C ILE A 790 -28.12 -27.21 1.50
N SER A 791 -29.33 -26.68 1.69
CA SER A 791 -30.21 -26.23 0.61
C SER A 791 -29.65 -25.03 -0.16
N HIS A 792 -29.04 -24.04 0.48
CA HIS A 792 -28.29 -22.97 -0.19
C HIS A 792 -27.03 -23.53 -0.86
N ARG A 793 -26.28 -24.44 -0.23
CA ARG A 793 -25.18 -25.17 -0.90
C ARG A 793 -25.65 -25.87 -2.18
N PHE A 794 -26.93 -26.26 -2.31
CA PHE A 794 -27.50 -26.77 -3.55
C PHE A 794 -28.03 -25.67 -4.50
N ALA A 795 -28.68 -24.62 -4.00
CA ALA A 795 -29.37 -23.60 -4.80
C ALA A 795 -28.47 -22.47 -5.33
N GLU A 796 -27.48 -22.03 -4.55
CA GLU A 796 -26.70 -20.81 -4.81
C GLU A 796 -25.18 -21.05 -4.67
N PRO A 797 -24.32 -20.28 -5.37
CA PRO A 797 -22.87 -20.37 -5.20
C PRO A 797 -22.46 -20.07 -3.76
N LEU A 798 -21.46 -20.79 -3.25
CA LEU A 798 -20.89 -20.51 -1.94
C LEU A 798 -20.11 -19.17 -1.96
N ASP A 799 -20.32 -18.32 -0.96
CA ASP A 799 -19.53 -17.10 -0.78
C ASP A 799 -18.10 -17.42 -0.28
N MET A 800 -17.14 -16.57 -0.65
CA MET A 800 -15.76 -16.67 -0.16
C MET A 800 -15.67 -16.17 1.29
N PRO A 801 -14.90 -16.86 2.16
CA PRO A 801 -14.55 -16.33 3.48
C PRO A 801 -13.84 -14.96 3.41
N PRO A 802 -14.00 -14.09 4.42
CA PRO A 802 -13.22 -12.85 4.55
C PRO A 802 -11.71 -13.07 4.61
N ARG A 803 -10.94 -11.99 4.36
CA ARG A 803 -9.50 -12.09 4.08
C ARG A 803 -8.68 -12.63 5.26
N GLU A 804 -9.04 -12.27 6.49
CA GLU A 804 -8.44 -12.85 7.72
C GLU A 804 -8.55 -14.38 7.77
N ASP A 805 -9.72 -14.94 7.46
CA ASP A 805 -9.95 -16.39 7.47
C ASP A 805 -9.11 -17.08 6.39
N LEU A 806 -9.01 -16.49 5.20
CA LEU A 806 -8.20 -17.03 4.10
C LEU A 806 -6.70 -16.98 4.41
N ASP A 807 -6.20 -15.84 4.90
CA ASP A 807 -4.78 -15.68 5.27
C ASP A 807 -4.42 -16.58 6.46
N PHE A 808 -5.33 -16.79 7.42
CA PHE A 808 -5.20 -17.79 8.50
C PHE A 808 -5.14 -19.22 7.96
N LEU A 809 -6.10 -19.63 7.13
CA LEU A 809 -6.15 -20.99 6.56
C LEU A 809 -4.90 -21.27 5.72
N ALA A 810 -4.41 -20.28 4.96
CA ALA A 810 -3.17 -20.35 4.21
C ALA A 810 -1.96 -20.57 5.11
N ALA A 811 -1.81 -19.80 6.18
CA ALA A 811 -0.72 -19.94 7.14
C ALA A 811 -0.71 -21.32 7.83
N VAL A 812 -1.88 -21.82 8.23
CA VAL A 812 -2.00 -23.17 8.83
C VAL A 812 -1.72 -24.27 7.80
N LEU A 813 -2.22 -24.14 6.56
CA LEU A 813 -1.98 -25.12 5.50
C LEU A 813 -0.48 -25.24 5.14
N ILE A 814 0.25 -24.14 5.18
CA ILE A 814 1.71 -24.11 5.02
C ILE A 814 2.38 -24.93 6.12
N ASP A 815 2.04 -24.71 7.39
CA ASP A 815 2.63 -25.45 8.51
C ASP A 815 2.19 -26.92 8.55
N GLU A 816 0.98 -27.26 8.10
CA GLU A 816 0.55 -28.65 7.87
C GLU A 816 1.39 -29.32 6.78
N ALA A 817 1.65 -28.62 5.67
CA ALA A 817 2.45 -29.13 4.56
C ALA A 817 3.93 -29.32 4.92
N LYS A 818 4.47 -28.52 5.86
CA LYS A 818 5.86 -28.67 6.37
C LYS A 818 6.07 -29.97 7.15
N LEU A 819 5.03 -30.52 7.78
CA LEU A 819 5.12 -31.80 8.50
C LEU A 819 5.28 -33.02 7.57
N MET A 820 5.04 -32.85 6.26
CA MET A 820 5.02 -33.94 5.29
C MET A 820 6.33 -33.95 4.47
N PRO A 821 7.17 -35.00 4.53
CA PRO A 821 8.27 -35.17 3.59
C PRO A 821 7.74 -35.48 2.19
N GLU A 822 8.54 -35.23 1.15
CA GLU A 822 8.05 -35.37 -0.24
C GLU A 822 7.65 -36.80 -0.63
N SER A 823 8.28 -37.80 0.02
CA SER A 823 7.93 -39.21 -0.08
C SER A 823 6.53 -39.56 0.45
N GLU A 824 5.90 -38.68 1.22
CA GLU A 824 4.58 -38.87 1.82
C GLU A 824 3.48 -38.00 1.18
N LEU A 825 3.79 -37.28 0.09
CA LEU A 825 2.83 -36.47 -0.67
C LEU A 825 1.84 -37.34 -1.46
N ASN A 826 0.86 -37.88 -0.73
CA ASN A 826 -0.13 -38.84 -1.21
C ASN A 826 -1.47 -38.21 -1.66
N VAL A 827 -1.63 -36.89 -1.53
CA VAL A 827 -2.85 -36.08 -1.80
C VAL A 827 -4.09 -36.44 -0.97
N ALA A 828 -3.94 -37.13 0.15
CA ALA A 828 -5.04 -37.51 1.05
C ALA A 828 -5.53 -36.36 1.96
N SER A 829 -4.86 -35.20 1.95
CA SER A 829 -5.24 -33.98 2.67
C SER A 829 -5.04 -32.76 1.76
N HIS A 830 -5.71 -31.65 2.05
CA HIS A 830 -5.61 -30.43 1.21
C HIS A 830 -4.19 -29.86 1.16
N ALA A 831 -3.49 -29.85 2.29
CA ALA A 831 -2.07 -29.49 2.37
C ALA A 831 -1.18 -30.38 1.48
N SER A 832 -1.42 -31.70 1.50
CA SER A 832 -0.72 -32.67 0.65
C SER A 832 -1.06 -32.47 -0.84
N LEU A 833 -2.33 -32.23 -1.16
CA LEU A 833 -2.81 -31.97 -2.52
C LEU A 833 -2.18 -30.70 -3.11
N LEU A 834 -2.24 -29.57 -2.40
CA LEU A 834 -1.67 -28.32 -2.91
C LEU A 834 -0.15 -28.39 -3.04
N ARG A 835 0.57 -28.99 -2.07
CA ARG A 835 2.03 -29.12 -2.16
C ARG A 835 2.46 -30.09 -3.27
N TYR A 836 1.76 -31.21 -3.44
CA TYR A 836 1.97 -32.12 -4.57
C TYR A 836 1.72 -31.44 -5.91
N LEU A 837 0.58 -30.74 -6.07
CA LEU A 837 0.23 -30.04 -7.31
C LEU A 837 1.21 -28.91 -7.63
N PHE A 838 1.62 -28.13 -6.62
CA PHE A 838 2.64 -27.11 -6.77
C PHE A 838 3.95 -27.73 -7.29
N ASN A 839 4.53 -28.70 -6.57
CA ASN A 839 5.77 -29.39 -6.95
C ASN A 839 5.70 -29.98 -8.38
N ARG A 840 4.54 -30.52 -8.80
CA ARG A 840 4.33 -31.08 -10.14
C ARG A 840 4.22 -30.03 -11.25
N LEU A 841 3.64 -28.87 -10.97
CA LEU A 841 3.27 -27.89 -12.00
C LEU A 841 4.33 -26.79 -12.19
N SER A 842 4.98 -26.34 -11.10
CA SER A 842 6.04 -25.31 -11.15
C SER A 842 7.39 -25.84 -11.68
N GLY A 843 7.66 -27.15 -11.51
CA GLY A 843 8.94 -27.76 -11.88
C GLY A 843 9.30 -27.64 -13.38
N LYS A 844 10.60 -27.48 -13.68
CA LYS A 844 11.14 -27.31 -15.05
C LYS A 844 11.35 -28.66 -15.79
N SER A 845 10.43 -29.63 -15.65
CA SER A 845 10.53 -30.92 -16.35
C SER A 845 10.21 -30.83 -17.84
N GLU A 846 10.71 -31.79 -18.62
CA GLU A 846 10.39 -31.95 -20.04
C GLU A 846 8.87 -32.06 -20.29
N GLY A 847 8.44 -31.55 -21.45
CA GLY A 847 7.03 -31.45 -21.85
C GLY A 847 6.44 -30.05 -21.68
N SER A 848 5.40 -29.73 -22.47
CA SER A 848 4.70 -28.45 -22.37
C SER A 848 3.88 -28.35 -21.07
N ALA A 849 3.65 -27.13 -20.57
CA ALA A 849 2.85 -26.91 -19.36
C ALA A 849 1.45 -27.55 -19.45
N THR A 850 0.83 -27.54 -20.63
CA THR A 850 -0.43 -28.25 -20.92
C THR A 850 -0.27 -29.76 -20.75
N SER A 851 0.79 -30.35 -21.31
CA SER A 851 1.06 -31.79 -21.18
C SER A 851 1.32 -32.21 -19.74
N ARG A 852 2.07 -31.41 -18.96
CA ARG A 852 2.34 -31.69 -17.54
C ARG A 852 1.08 -31.60 -16.68
N ALA A 853 0.21 -30.62 -16.95
CA ALA A 853 -1.08 -30.53 -16.30
C ALA A 853 -1.99 -31.72 -16.64
N SER A 854 -2.05 -32.13 -17.92
CA SER A 854 -2.81 -33.32 -18.32
C SER A 854 -2.31 -34.61 -17.66
N SER A 855 -0.99 -34.83 -17.57
CA SER A 855 -0.44 -36.03 -16.90
C SER A 855 -0.68 -36.00 -15.38
N THR A 856 -0.49 -34.84 -14.74
CA THR A 856 -0.77 -34.65 -13.31
C THR A 856 -2.25 -34.85 -12.99
N ALA A 857 -3.15 -34.39 -13.86
CA ALA A 857 -4.58 -34.63 -13.73
C ALA A 857 -4.93 -36.12 -13.86
N MET A 858 -4.33 -36.84 -14.81
CA MET A 858 -4.53 -38.30 -14.92
C MET A 858 -4.04 -39.07 -13.68
N GLU A 859 -2.92 -38.67 -13.07
CA GLU A 859 -2.40 -39.33 -11.86
C GLU A 859 -3.27 -39.04 -10.62
N VAL A 860 -3.67 -37.77 -10.42
CA VAL A 860 -4.50 -37.37 -9.27
C VAL A 860 -5.96 -37.85 -9.41
N ALA A 861 -6.49 -37.94 -10.64
CA ALA A 861 -7.82 -38.50 -10.90
C ALA A 861 -7.99 -39.95 -10.45
N GLN A 862 -6.92 -40.75 -10.37
CA GLN A 862 -6.96 -42.11 -9.81
C GLN A 862 -7.31 -42.14 -8.31
N ARG A 863 -7.20 -41.01 -7.61
CA ARG A 863 -7.42 -40.88 -6.16
C ARG A 863 -8.67 -40.08 -5.81
N VAL A 864 -8.99 -39.01 -6.56
CA VAL A 864 -10.13 -38.12 -6.28
C VAL A 864 -11.18 -38.04 -7.40
N GLY A 865 -10.99 -38.74 -8.51
CA GLY A 865 -11.86 -38.65 -9.69
C GLY A 865 -11.53 -37.46 -10.60
N LEU A 866 -11.99 -37.53 -11.86
CA LEU A 866 -11.44 -36.69 -12.93
C LEU A 866 -11.84 -35.21 -12.84
N THR A 867 -13.10 -34.89 -12.56
CA THR A 867 -13.53 -33.47 -12.42
C THR A 867 -12.84 -32.79 -11.24
N GLN A 868 -12.72 -33.49 -10.10
CA GLN A 868 -12.10 -32.93 -8.90
C GLN A 868 -10.60 -32.68 -9.09
N SER A 869 -9.92 -33.62 -9.74
CA SER A 869 -8.51 -33.47 -10.13
C SER A 869 -8.31 -32.32 -11.12
N MET A 870 -9.10 -32.27 -12.20
CA MET A 870 -9.01 -31.22 -13.21
C MET A 870 -9.26 -29.82 -12.63
N PHE A 871 -10.20 -29.67 -11.69
CA PHE A 871 -10.45 -28.39 -11.03
C PHE A 871 -9.21 -27.88 -10.28
N TRP A 872 -8.64 -28.68 -9.38
CA TRP A 872 -7.50 -28.26 -8.57
C TRP A 872 -6.22 -28.09 -9.41
N VAL A 873 -5.98 -28.98 -10.39
CA VAL A 873 -4.91 -28.81 -11.38
C VAL A 873 -5.07 -27.49 -12.13
N GLN A 874 -6.26 -27.17 -12.65
CA GLN A 874 -6.49 -25.90 -13.36
C GLN A 874 -6.31 -24.69 -12.44
N ARG A 875 -6.82 -24.70 -11.21
CA ARG A 875 -6.65 -23.59 -10.26
C ARG A 875 -5.18 -23.34 -9.94
N VAL A 876 -4.42 -24.37 -9.56
CA VAL A 876 -2.98 -24.24 -9.28
C VAL A 876 -2.23 -23.84 -10.55
N GLN A 877 -2.50 -24.47 -11.70
CA GLN A 877 -1.84 -24.15 -12.97
C GLN A 877 -2.07 -22.69 -13.41
N ILE A 878 -3.24 -22.11 -13.14
CA ILE A 878 -3.54 -20.72 -13.55
C ILE A 878 -2.70 -19.72 -12.77
N GLU A 879 -2.57 -19.89 -11.46
CA GLU A 879 -1.73 -18.99 -10.65
C GLU A 879 -0.23 -19.26 -10.88
N VAL A 880 0.16 -20.52 -11.11
CA VAL A 880 1.52 -20.91 -11.57
C VAL A 880 1.84 -20.44 -13.00
N ALA A 881 0.84 -20.14 -13.83
CA ALA A 881 1.03 -19.57 -15.16
C ALA A 881 0.98 -18.02 -15.16
N ARG A 882 0.48 -17.40 -14.10
CA ARG A 882 0.46 -15.95 -13.90
C ARG A 882 1.79 -15.46 -13.32
N ASN A 883 2.28 -16.09 -12.25
CA ASN A 883 3.66 -15.89 -11.79
C ASN A 883 4.58 -16.85 -12.54
N LYS A 884 5.36 -16.32 -13.50
CA LYS A 884 6.27 -17.15 -14.32
C LYS A 884 7.35 -17.83 -13.50
N ASP A 885 7.86 -17.13 -12.50
CA ASP A 885 8.78 -17.66 -11.51
C ASP A 885 8.04 -17.60 -10.16
N VAL A 886 7.33 -18.70 -9.87
CA VAL A 886 6.70 -18.90 -8.57
C VAL A 886 7.78 -19.30 -7.58
N GLY A 887 7.95 -18.51 -6.52
CA GLY A 887 8.85 -18.81 -5.43
C GLY A 887 8.40 -20.01 -4.59
N GLY A 888 8.83 -20.06 -3.32
CA GLY A 888 8.57 -21.21 -2.45
C GLY A 888 7.07 -21.53 -2.28
N PHE A 889 6.73 -22.78 -1.96
CA PHE A 889 5.34 -23.20 -1.72
C PHE A 889 4.60 -22.30 -0.70
N GLU A 890 5.33 -21.79 0.30
CA GLU A 890 4.80 -20.86 1.30
C GLU A 890 4.37 -19.51 0.69
N GLU A 891 5.16 -18.98 -0.23
CA GLU A 891 4.90 -17.73 -0.93
C GLU A 891 3.75 -17.88 -1.92
N PHE A 892 3.74 -18.98 -2.68
CA PHE A 892 2.63 -19.35 -3.56
C PHE A 892 1.29 -19.35 -2.82
N VAL A 893 1.24 -20.00 -1.64
CA VAL A 893 0.03 -20.11 -0.82
C VAL A 893 -0.32 -18.79 -0.11
N LYS A 894 0.66 -17.98 0.32
CA LYS A 894 0.41 -16.64 0.90
C LYS A 894 -0.17 -15.66 -0.13
N GLY A 895 0.42 -15.59 -1.32
CA GLY A 895 -0.08 -14.75 -2.42
C GLY A 895 -1.47 -15.18 -2.89
N ASN A 896 -1.76 -16.49 -2.88
CA ASN A 896 -3.02 -17.07 -3.33
C ASN A 896 -3.82 -17.70 -2.17
N SER A 897 -3.97 -17.00 -1.04
CA SER A 897 -4.57 -17.56 0.19
C SER A 897 -5.99 -18.12 0.01
N TYR A 898 -6.71 -17.68 -1.03
CA TYR A 898 -7.98 -18.26 -1.45
C TYR A 898 -7.91 -19.77 -1.80
N LEU A 899 -6.75 -20.29 -2.23
CA LEU A 899 -6.54 -21.70 -2.53
C LEU A 899 -6.59 -22.58 -1.28
N ALA A 900 -6.30 -22.04 -0.09
CA ALA A 900 -6.35 -22.77 1.17
C ALA A 900 -7.79 -23.06 1.67
N PHE A 901 -8.80 -22.50 1.00
CA PHE A 901 -10.20 -22.78 1.29
C PHE A 901 -10.62 -24.13 0.69
N GLU A 902 -10.76 -25.15 1.54
CA GLU A 902 -11.09 -26.54 1.13
C GLU A 902 -12.45 -26.64 0.38
N ASP A 903 -13.42 -25.79 0.75
CA ASP A 903 -14.76 -25.72 0.13
C ASP A 903 -14.82 -24.88 -1.18
N LEU A 904 -13.68 -24.36 -1.67
CA LEU A 904 -13.59 -23.56 -2.92
C LEU A 904 -14.28 -24.18 -4.15
N PRO A 905 -14.33 -25.52 -4.37
CA PRO A 905 -15.08 -26.10 -5.48
C PRO A 905 -16.56 -25.70 -5.54
N PHE A 906 -17.22 -25.51 -4.40
CA PHE A 906 -18.66 -25.22 -4.33
C PHE A 906 -19.04 -23.78 -4.73
N VAL A 907 -18.03 -22.92 -4.95
CA VAL A 907 -18.15 -21.61 -5.63
C VAL A 907 -18.38 -21.78 -7.14
N TYR A 908 -17.96 -22.91 -7.71
CA TYR A 908 -17.99 -23.19 -9.16
C TYR A 908 -18.95 -24.34 -9.54
N TYR A 909 -19.07 -25.36 -8.68
CA TYR A 909 -19.90 -26.55 -8.89
C TYR A 909 -21.05 -26.63 -7.88
N SER A 910 -22.20 -27.16 -8.28
CA SER A 910 -23.19 -27.69 -7.33
C SER A 910 -22.68 -28.99 -6.69
N PRO A 911 -23.01 -29.27 -5.42
CA PRO A 911 -22.59 -30.52 -4.77
C PRO A 911 -23.14 -31.77 -5.46
N GLN A 912 -24.35 -31.72 -6.04
CA GLN A 912 -24.89 -32.85 -6.82
C GLN A 912 -24.00 -33.19 -8.02
N LEU A 913 -23.45 -32.17 -8.69
CA LEU A 913 -22.53 -32.36 -9.80
C LEU A 913 -21.16 -32.85 -9.31
N TRP A 914 -20.59 -32.18 -8.32
CA TRP A 914 -19.26 -32.48 -7.76
C TRP A 914 -19.12 -33.89 -7.17
N GLU A 915 -20.19 -34.41 -6.57
CA GLU A 915 -20.24 -35.75 -5.96
C GLU A 915 -20.77 -36.83 -6.92
N SER A 916 -21.19 -36.48 -8.13
CA SER A 916 -21.80 -37.43 -9.07
C SER A 916 -20.86 -38.58 -9.47
N ALA A 917 -21.45 -39.68 -9.98
CA ALA A 917 -20.67 -40.75 -10.61
C ALA A 917 -20.01 -40.27 -11.93
N GLU A 918 -20.66 -39.35 -12.63
CA GLU A 918 -20.17 -38.76 -13.89
C GLU A 918 -18.93 -37.90 -13.65
N ALA A 919 -18.95 -36.98 -12.68
CA ALA A 919 -17.80 -36.14 -12.32
C ALA A 919 -16.58 -36.94 -11.80
N ARG A 920 -16.80 -38.17 -11.32
CA ARG A 920 -15.72 -39.10 -10.95
C ARG A 920 -15.10 -39.78 -12.18
N GLY A 921 -15.91 -40.24 -13.12
CA GLY A 921 -15.45 -40.95 -14.33
C GLY A 921 -15.04 -40.06 -15.52
N ALA A 922 -15.55 -38.83 -15.57
CA ALA A 922 -15.36 -37.87 -16.66
C ALA A 922 -15.00 -36.47 -16.10
N TYR A 923 -14.51 -35.59 -16.98
CA TYR A 923 -14.49 -34.16 -16.70
C TYR A 923 -15.83 -33.55 -17.11
N VAL A 924 -16.54 -32.96 -16.15
CA VAL A 924 -17.77 -32.20 -16.40
C VAL A 924 -17.48 -30.72 -16.09
N PRO A 925 -17.86 -29.77 -16.95
CA PRO A 925 -17.63 -28.34 -16.69
C PRO A 925 -18.49 -27.83 -15.51
N PRO A 926 -18.07 -26.75 -14.83
CA PRO A 926 -18.82 -26.20 -13.70
C PRO A 926 -20.13 -25.54 -14.13
N ASP A 927 -21.17 -25.79 -13.33
CA ASP A 927 -22.56 -25.37 -13.58
C ASP A 927 -22.94 -24.02 -12.94
N ARG A 928 -22.12 -23.49 -12.01
CA ARG A 928 -22.40 -22.21 -11.32
C ARG A 928 -21.59 -21.03 -11.83
N ARG A 929 -20.29 -21.24 -12.03
CA ARG A 929 -19.34 -20.20 -12.42
C ARG A 929 -18.31 -20.77 -13.37
N ALA A 930 -18.11 -20.10 -14.51
CA ALA A 930 -17.11 -20.51 -15.47
C ALA A 930 -15.70 -20.50 -14.86
N VAL A 931 -15.00 -21.63 -14.96
CA VAL A 931 -13.57 -21.75 -14.66
C VAL A 931 -12.80 -21.34 -15.92
N SER A 932 -11.95 -20.32 -15.82
CA SER A 932 -11.14 -19.79 -16.92
C SER A 932 -10.17 -20.85 -17.46
N SER A 933 -10.42 -21.42 -18.64
CA SER A 933 -9.62 -22.53 -19.20
C SER A 933 -8.38 -22.04 -19.96
N ILE A 934 -7.19 -22.49 -19.54
CA ILE A 934 -5.96 -22.37 -20.35
C ILE A 934 -5.87 -23.47 -21.42
N VAL A 935 -6.56 -24.60 -21.22
CA VAL A 935 -6.60 -25.73 -22.17
C VAL A 935 -7.55 -25.43 -23.34
N GLY A 936 -7.09 -24.58 -24.26
CA GLY A 936 -7.76 -24.32 -25.53
C GLY A 936 -7.54 -25.44 -26.55
N GLY A 937 -8.33 -26.52 -26.47
CA GLY A 937 -8.25 -27.65 -27.39
C GLY A 937 -9.35 -28.68 -27.14
N ARG A 938 -9.77 -29.41 -28.18
CA ARG A 938 -10.77 -30.49 -28.06
C ARG A 938 -10.17 -31.71 -27.34
N MET A 939 -11.05 -32.54 -26.77
CA MET A 939 -10.81 -33.97 -26.57
C MET A 939 -10.56 -34.67 -27.91
#